data_AF-A0A6S6YU40-F1
#
_entry.id   AF-A0A6S6YU40-F1
#
_cell.length_a   1.000
_cell.length_b   1.000
_cell.length_c   1.000
_cell.angle_alpha   90.00
_cell.angle_beta   90.00
_cell.angle_gamma   90.00
#
_symmetry.space_group_name_H-M   'P 1'
#
loop_
_entity.id
_entity.type
_entity.pdbx_description
1 polymer ?
#
loop_
_entity_poly.entity_id
_entity_poly.type
_entity_poly.pdbx_seq_one_letter_code
_entity_poly.pdbx_strand_id
1 'polypeptide(L)'
;MPKSPIDPSSAGDLNDDLAADLTAAPASVASVAGQDIKPRFVEYPDSPFQLFQPYPPAGDQPAAIEGLTQGVEDGLMFQTLLGVTGSGKTYTMANVIAQMGRPALVLAPNKTLAAQLYAEMREFFPKNAVEYFVSYYDYYQPEAYVPTRDLFIEKDSSINEHIEQMRLSATKSLLERRDTIIVGTVSCIYGIGNPGDYHAMVLILRSGDQISRREILARLVAMQYTRNDAEFTRGVFRVRGETIDIFPAESPELALRLTLFDDEIESLELFDPLTGRIRQKLPRFTVYPGSHYVTPRDTVLRAIETIKEELRERVKRFIDDGHLVEAQRLEQRTRFDLEMLQELGFCKGIENYSRHLSGAAPGDPPPTLIDYLPSDALMFIDESHVTIGQLSGMYRGDRSRKETLVQYGFRLPSALDNRPLKLEEFETRMRQCVFVSATPAAYEKEHTDNVVEQVVRPTGLVDPLVEVLPARTQVDDLLGQIKVRVSQGERVLVTTLTKRMAEDLTDFLSEHGVKVRYLHSDIDTVERVEILRDLRLGMFDVLVGINLLREGLDIPEVSLVAILDADKEGFLRSERSLIQTIGRAARNLNGHAILYADRITDSMQRAMEETSRRRAKQLQFNIDNGITARGVQKAVRELIDGIVAPVKHDALEAAVPAEFLKDEKALARELKRLEKLMMDHARNLEFEQAAAARDALTALKQRVLLDGAI
;
A
#
# COMPACT_ATOMS: atom_id res chain seq x y z
N MET A 1 30.51 -73.40 17.92
CA MET A 1 30.17 -74.01 19.22
C MET A 1 30.94 -73.27 20.31
N PRO A 2 30.40 -73.05 21.52
CA PRO A 2 29.03 -72.67 21.86
C PRO A 2 28.96 -71.38 22.72
N LYS A 3 27.72 -70.93 22.93
CA LYS A 3 27.24 -69.91 23.89
C LYS A 3 27.64 -70.24 25.34
N SER A 4 27.69 -69.23 26.21
CA SER A 4 26.82 -69.05 27.42
C SER A 4 27.40 -67.98 28.38
N PRO A 5 26.66 -67.43 29.37
CA PRO A 5 26.22 -66.04 29.38
C PRO A 5 26.70 -65.22 30.59
N ILE A 6 26.43 -63.92 30.55
CA ILE A 6 26.60 -62.95 31.62
C ILE A 6 25.43 -63.07 32.61
N ASP A 7 25.72 -63.00 33.92
CA ASP A 7 24.75 -62.65 34.97
C ASP A 7 25.35 -61.50 35.83
N PRO A 8 24.54 -60.52 36.27
CA PRO A 8 24.97 -59.21 36.73
C PRO A 8 24.95 -59.09 38.25
N SER A 9 25.86 -58.31 38.83
CA SER A 9 25.61 -57.50 40.03
C SER A 9 26.89 -56.85 40.54
N SER A 10 26.70 -55.69 41.15
CA SER A 10 27.61 -54.99 42.07
C SER A 10 28.80 -54.26 41.44
N ALA A 11 28.64 -52.94 41.33
CA ALA A 11 29.67 -52.00 41.77
C ALA A 11 28.99 -50.66 42.07
N GLY A 12 28.70 -50.44 43.34
CA GLY A 12 28.53 -49.11 43.88
C GLY A 12 29.89 -48.49 44.20
N ASP A 13 29.88 -47.15 44.13
CA ASP A 13 30.77 -46.17 44.76
C ASP A 13 32.25 -46.18 44.37
N LEU A 14 32.69 -45.10 43.72
CA LEU A 14 33.26 -43.95 44.45
C LEU A 14 33.53 -42.78 43.48
N ASN A 15 32.88 -41.66 43.78
CA ASN A 15 33.19 -40.31 43.29
C ASN A 15 34.62 -39.94 43.71
N ASP A 16 35.41 -39.39 42.78
CA ASP A 16 35.81 -37.99 42.79
C ASP A 16 36.63 -37.68 41.52
N ASP A 17 36.58 -36.43 41.09
CA ASP A 17 37.30 -35.82 39.98
C ASP A 17 36.75 -36.08 38.56
N LEU A 18 35.68 -35.35 38.22
CA LEU A 18 35.48 -34.71 36.91
C LEU A 18 34.26 -33.78 36.98
N ALA A 19 34.44 -32.61 37.59
CA ALA A 19 33.49 -31.50 37.56
C ALA A 19 34.22 -30.22 37.16
N ALA A 20 34.40 -30.03 35.86
CA ALA A 20 34.62 -28.72 35.26
C ALA A 20 34.25 -28.78 33.76
N ASP A 21 33.45 -27.80 33.35
CA ASP A 21 33.01 -27.50 31.98
C ASP A 21 32.08 -28.51 31.30
N LEU A 22 30.78 -28.36 31.56
CA LEU A 22 29.68 -28.58 30.60
C LEU A 22 28.38 -27.96 31.13
N THR A 23 28.34 -26.63 31.25
CA THR A 23 27.07 -25.87 31.37
C THR A 23 27.16 -24.57 30.60
N ALA A 24 26.93 -24.64 29.29
CA ALA A 24 26.43 -23.50 28.52
C ALA A 24 25.10 -23.95 27.91
N ALA A 25 24.02 -23.74 28.67
CA ALA A 25 22.65 -23.90 28.20
C ALA A 25 22.38 -22.85 27.11
N PRO A 26 21.58 -23.15 26.07
CA PRO A 26 21.07 -22.12 25.18
C PRO A 26 20.22 -21.14 26.00
N ALA A 27 20.38 -19.85 25.72
CA ALA A 27 19.71 -18.76 26.40
C ALA A 27 18.20 -19.05 26.53
N SER A 28 17.71 -19.03 27.77
CA SER A 28 16.32 -19.28 28.10
C SER A 28 15.41 -18.25 27.43
N VAL A 29 14.49 -18.74 26.60
CA VAL A 29 13.30 -17.97 26.20
C VAL A 29 12.46 -17.79 27.47
N ALA A 30 12.59 -16.62 28.10
CA ALA A 30 11.84 -16.30 29.29
C ALA A 30 10.34 -16.30 28.98
N SER A 31 9.56 -17.08 29.73
CA SER A 31 8.11 -17.05 29.73
C SER A 31 7.61 -15.66 30.09
N VAL A 32 7.13 -14.90 29.11
CA VAL A 32 6.60 -13.53 29.30
C VAL A 32 5.15 -13.58 29.80
N ALA A 33 4.89 -14.36 30.84
CA ALA A 33 3.61 -14.34 31.53
C ALA A 33 3.74 -13.46 32.78
N GLY A 34 3.44 -12.16 32.64
CA GLY A 34 3.16 -11.29 33.79
C GLY A 34 4.16 -10.19 34.15
N GLN A 35 5.06 -9.76 33.25
CA GLN A 35 5.77 -8.49 33.44
C GLN A 35 4.94 -7.34 32.83
N ASP A 36 4.80 -6.24 33.57
CA ASP A 36 4.26 -4.95 33.06
C ASP A 36 5.21 -4.41 31.97
N ILE A 37 5.07 -4.93 30.75
CA ILE A 37 5.86 -4.49 29.61
C ILE A 37 5.28 -3.17 29.14
N LYS A 38 5.97 -2.09 29.50
CA LYS A 38 5.61 -0.75 29.04
C LYS A 38 6.00 -0.59 27.56
N PRO A 39 5.14 0.03 26.75
CA PRO A 39 5.50 0.44 25.40
C PRO A 39 6.79 1.25 25.42
N ARG A 40 7.72 0.96 24.49
CA ARG A 40 9.02 1.62 24.43
C ARG A 40 9.49 1.82 23.01
N PHE A 41 10.34 2.83 22.81
CA PHE A 41 11.15 2.93 21.62
C PHE A 41 12.36 2.01 21.76
N VAL A 42 12.69 1.31 20.67
CA VAL A 42 13.89 0.50 20.52
C VAL A 42 14.70 1.06 19.37
N GLU A 43 15.99 1.22 19.63
CA GLU A 43 16.99 1.68 18.67
C GLU A 43 18.01 0.56 18.52
N TYR A 44 18.54 0.39 17.30
CA TYR A 44 19.56 -0.61 17.00
C TYR A 44 20.86 0.11 16.61
N PRO A 45 22.04 -0.46 16.95
CA PRO A 45 23.32 0.09 16.51
C PRO A 45 23.34 0.27 14.98
N ASP A 46 23.87 1.40 14.51
CA ASP A 46 24.00 1.73 13.08
C ASP A 46 22.68 1.77 12.28
N SER A 47 21.53 1.78 12.97
CA SER A 47 20.21 1.94 12.36
C SER A 47 19.63 3.33 12.63
N PRO A 48 19.16 4.06 11.61
CA PRO A 48 18.51 5.34 11.81
C PRO A 48 17.02 5.20 12.22
N PHE A 49 16.50 3.97 12.29
CA PHE A 49 15.10 3.71 12.63
C PHE A 49 14.88 3.61 14.14
N GLN A 50 13.81 4.26 14.63
CA GLN A 50 13.35 4.17 16.02
C GLN A 50 12.04 3.39 16.05
N LEU A 51 12.11 2.10 16.34
CA LEU A 51 10.96 1.21 16.38
C LEU A 51 10.18 1.41 17.69
N PHE A 52 8.94 1.85 17.58
CA PHE A 52 8.00 1.81 18.68
C PHE A 52 7.47 0.37 18.87
N GLN A 53 7.84 -0.25 19.98
CA GLN A 53 7.39 -1.59 20.37
C GLN A 53 6.30 -1.47 21.45
N PRO A 54 5.02 -1.60 21.06
CA PRO A 54 3.92 -1.65 22.04
C PRO A 54 3.91 -2.97 22.83
N TYR A 55 4.46 -4.04 22.25
CA TYR A 55 4.59 -5.38 22.83
C TYR A 55 5.85 -6.06 22.29
N PRO A 56 6.49 -7.00 23.01
CA PRO A 56 7.65 -7.71 22.51
C PRO A 56 7.25 -8.71 21.41
N PRO A 57 8.17 -9.08 20.48
CA PRO A 57 7.95 -10.17 19.55
C PRO A 57 7.59 -11.48 20.27
N ALA A 58 6.59 -12.21 19.76
CA ALA A 58 6.09 -13.43 20.39
C ALA A 58 5.65 -14.50 19.37
N GLY A 59 5.42 -15.73 19.83
CA GLY A 59 5.16 -16.86 18.94
C GLY A 59 6.38 -17.17 18.07
N ASP A 60 6.18 -17.35 16.77
CA ASP A 60 7.27 -17.58 15.80
C ASP A 60 8.01 -16.28 15.42
N GLN A 61 7.53 -15.10 15.83
CA GLN A 61 8.12 -13.82 15.41
C GLN A 61 9.61 -13.69 15.73
N PRO A 62 10.14 -14.05 16.93
CA PRO A 62 11.57 -13.91 17.20
C PRO A 62 12.45 -14.69 16.22
N ALA A 63 12.14 -15.97 16.01
CA ALA A 63 12.86 -16.83 15.07
C ALA A 63 12.67 -16.35 13.61
N ALA A 64 11.50 -15.81 13.28
CA ALA A 64 11.25 -15.28 11.94
C ALA A 64 12.03 -13.99 11.67
N ILE A 65 12.12 -13.09 12.66
CA ILE A 65 12.94 -11.88 12.57
C ILE A 65 14.40 -12.28 12.39
N GLU A 66 14.94 -13.14 13.26
CA GLU A 66 16.32 -13.61 13.20
C GLU A 66 16.66 -14.29 11.87
N GLY A 67 15.81 -15.21 11.40
CA GLY A 67 16.03 -15.92 10.14
C GLY A 67 16.02 -14.99 8.93
N LEU A 68 15.17 -13.96 8.92
CA LEU A 68 15.13 -12.98 7.84
C LEU A 68 16.31 -12.00 7.90
N THR A 69 16.66 -11.50 9.08
CA THR A 69 17.80 -10.58 9.24
C THR A 69 19.10 -11.26 8.88
N GLN A 70 19.33 -12.50 9.36
CA GLN A 70 20.50 -13.30 9.01
C GLN A 70 20.56 -13.50 7.50
N GLY A 71 19.46 -13.87 6.85
CA GLY A 71 19.45 -14.03 5.40
C GLY A 71 19.73 -12.74 4.63
N VAL A 72 19.34 -11.57 5.15
CA VAL A 72 19.69 -10.28 4.54
C VAL A 72 21.20 -10.02 4.69
N GLU A 73 21.77 -10.28 5.86
CA GLU A 73 23.21 -10.12 6.15
C GLU A 73 24.08 -11.09 5.34
N ASP A 74 23.61 -12.33 5.14
CA ASP A 74 24.25 -13.35 4.31
C ASP A 74 24.23 -13.01 2.81
N GLY A 75 23.51 -11.95 2.43
CA GLY A 75 23.43 -11.48 1.05
C GLY A 75 22.40 -12.22 0.20
N LEU A 76 21.44 -12.93 0.81
CA LEU A 76 20.36 -13.59 0.07
C LEU A 76 19.52 -12.54 -0.66
N MET A 77 19.27 -12.78 -1.95
CA MET A 77 18.50 -11.85 -2.78
C MET A 77 17.00 -12.01 -2.54
N PHE A 78 16.54 -13.24 -2.36
CA PHE A 78 15.12 -13.55 -2.22
C PHE A 78 14.85 -14.43 -1.02
N GLN A 79 13.98 -13.97 -0.13
CA GLN A 79 13.51 -14.72 1.02
C GLN A 79 11.99 -14.76 1.04
N THR A 80 11.40 -15.76 1.66
CA THR A 80 9.95 -15.87 1.83
C THR A 80 9.61 -15.95 3.30
N LEU A 81 8.84 -14.98 3.79
CA LEU A 81 8.13 -15.07 5.06
C LEU A 81 6.81 -15.81 4.83
N LEU A 82 6.82 -17.12 5.12
CA LEU A 82 5.63 -17.97 5.09
C LEU A 82 4.79 -17.73 6.36
N GLY A 83 4.05 -16.62 6.36
CA GLY A 83 3.32 -16.14 7.53
C GLY A 83 1.80 -16.28 7.43
N VAL A 84 1.15 -16.92 8.40
CA VAL A 84 -0.32 -17.06 8.43
C VAL A 84 -1.03 -15.74 8.77
N THR A 85 -2.33 -15.67 8.52
CA THR A 85 -3.15 -14.52 8.93
C THR A 85 -3.20 -14.42 10.46
N GLY A 86 -3.00 -13.21 10.98
CA GLY A 86 -3.01 -12.93 12.42
C GLY A 86 -1.72 -13.29 13.17
N SER A 87 -0.66 -13.73 12.49
CA SER A 87 0.65 -13.98 13.14
C SER A 87 1.48 -12.70 13.33
N GLY A 88 1.02 -11.54 12.85
CA GLY A 88 1.72 -10.26 12.98
C GLY A 88 2.86 -10.06 11.98
N LYS A 89 2.65 -10.42 10.71
CA LYS A 89 3.64 -10.27 9.63
C LYS A 89 4.21 -8.85 9.50
N THR A 90 3.35 -7.83 9.55
CA THR A 90 3.78 -6.42 9.49
C THR A 90 4.74 -6.08 10.63
N TYR A 91 4.50 -6.61 11.83
CA TYR A 91 5.39 -6.36 12.98
C TYR A 91 6.75 -7.05 12.80
N THR A 92 6.78 -8.25 12.24
CA THR A 92 8.01 -8.92 11.82
C THR A 92 8.78 -8.07 10.80
N MET A 93 8.10 -7.58 9.76
CA MET A 93 8.70 -6.69 8.75
C MET A 93 9.29 -5.43 9.39
N ALA A 94 8.56 -4.77 10.30
CA ALA A 94 9.04 -3.60 11.01
C ALA A 94 10.30 -3.89 11.84
N ASN A 95 10.37 -5.03 12.52
CA ASN A 95 11.58 -5.42 13.26
C ASN A 95 12.76 -5.66 12.32
N VAL A 96 12.55 -6.33 11.18
CA VAL A 96 13.61 -6.53 10.17
C VAL A 96 14.11 -5.19 9.65
N ILE A 97 13.21 -4.26 9.27
CA ILE A 97 13.60 -2.91 8.80
C ILE A 97 14.42 -2.18 9.88
N ALA A 98 13.94 -2.20 11.12
CA ALA A 98 14.59 -1.50 12.22
C ALA A 98 15.98 -2.07 12.55
N GLN A 99 16.15 -3.39 12.50
CA GLN A 99 17.44 -4.05 12.75
C GLN A 99 18.43 -3.81 11.62
N MET A 100 17.97 -3.89 10.37
CA MET A 100 18.85 -3.73 9.21
C MET A 100 19.27 -2.27 8.94
N GLY A 101 18.52 -1.29 9.42
CA GLY A 101 18.89 0.13 9.27
C GLY A 101 18.84 0.67 7.85
N ARG A 102 18.11 -0.01 6.95
CA ARG A 102 18.09 0.25 5.50
C ARG A 102 16.73 0.82 5.05
N PRO A 103 16.70 1.77 4.08
CA PRO A 103 15.44 2.23 3.48
C PRO A 103 14.62 1.05 2.96
N ALA A 104 13.30 1.13 3.04
CA ALA A 104 12.43 0.02 2.68
C ALA A 104 11.28 0.43 1.74
N LEU A 105 10.95 -0.44 0.79
CA LEU A 105 9.72 -0.36 -0.01
C LEU A 105 8.83 -1.56 0.34
N VAL A 106 7.60 -1.28 0.77
CA VAL A 106 6.55 -2.28 1.02
C VAL A 106 5.51 -2.17 -0.09
N LEU A 107 5.40 -3.19 -0.94
CA LEU A 107 4.43 -3.26 -2.02
C LEU A 107 3.20 -4.06 -1.59
N ALA A 108 2.02 -3.47 -1.81
CA ALA A 108 0.72 -4.09 -1.59
C ALA A 108 -0.07 -4.18 -2.90
N PRO A 109 -0.96 -5.20 -3.05
CA PRO A 109 -1.71 -5.42 -4.28
C PRO A 109 -2.86 -4.42 -4.52
N ASN A 110 -3.29 -3.71 -3.48
CA ASN A 110 -4.41 -2.77 -3.56
C ASN A 110 -4.27 -1.58 -2.59
N LYS A 111 -5.02 -0.50 -2.86
CA LYS A 111 -4.98 0.74 -2.05
C LYS A 111 -5.40 0.52 -0.59
N THR A 112 -6.38 -0.35 -0.34
CA THR A 112 -6.89 -0.62 1.02
C THR A 112 -5.83 -1.25 1.92
N LEU A 113 -5.16 -2.31 1.44
CA LEU A 113 -4.06 -2.95 2.19
C LEU A 113 -2.85 -2.01 2.29
N ALA A 114 -2.56 -1.24 1.24
CA ALA A 114 -1.49 -0.24 1.29
C ALA A 114 -1.77 0.81 2.39
N ALA A 115 -2.99 1.31 2.52
CA ALA A 115 -3.38 2.25 3.56
C ALA A 115 -3.27 1.64 4.97
N GLN A 116 -3.67 0.37 5.14
CA GLN A 116 -3.52 -0.37 6.39
C GLN A 116 -2.04 -0.51 6.79
N LEU A 117 -1.20 -0.98 5.87
CA LEU A 117 0.24 -1.12 6.09
C LEU A 117 0.90 0.24 6.36
N TYR A 118 0.49 1.30 5.66
CA TYR A 118 0.98 2.66 5.91
C TYR A 118 0.65 3.13 7.33
N ALA A 119 -0.59 2.92 7.78
CA ALA A 119 -1.00 3.25 9.15
C ALA A 119 -0.23 2.44 10.20
N GLU A 120 -0.12 1.11 10.00
CA GLU A 120 0.64 0.23 10.90
C GLU A 120 2.12 0.63 10.96
N MET A 121 2.76 0.90 9.81
CA MET A 121 4.16 1.35 9.76
C MET A 121 4.33 2.72 10.44
N ARG A 122 3.36 3.65 10.32
CA ARG A 122 3.41 4.92 11.06
C ARG A 122 3.27 4.75 12.56
N GLU A 123 2.46 3.80 13.01
CA GLU A 123 2.36 3.45 14.43
C GLU A 123 3.68 2.86 14.95
N PHE A 124 4.35 2.02 14.15
CA PHE A 124 5.64 1.43 14.50
C PHE A 124 6.83 2.41 14.37
N PHE A 125 6.77 3.39 13.48
CA PHE A 125 7.85 4.33 13.22
C PHE A 125 7.41 5.80 13.27
N PRO A 126 6.85 6.28 14.40
CA PRO A 126 6.27 7.62 14.49
C PRO A 126 7.31 8.75 14.39
N LYS A 127 8.61 8.43 14.44
CA LYS A 127 9.73 9.37 14.37
C LYS A 127 10.57 9.27 13.09
N ASN A 128 10.23 8.36 12.18
CA ASN A 128 10.92 8.18 10.91
C ASN A 128 10.00 8.56 9.73
N ALA A 129 10.56 8.62 8.53
CA ALA A 129 9.81 8.98 7.33
C ALA A 129 9.05 7.75 6.80
N VAL A 130 7.79 7.61 7.19
CA VAL A 130 6.87 6.64 6.59
C VAL A 130 6.02 7.36 5.56
N GLU A 131 6.13 6.93 4.30
CA GLU A 131 5.62 7.62 3.13
C GLU A 131 4.65 6.73 2.35
N TYR A 132 3.76 7.35 1.58
CA TYR A 132 2.70 6.65 0.86
C TYR A 132 2.77 6.92 -0.65
N PHE A 133 2.85 5.85 -1.46
CA PHE A 133 3.00 5.95 -2.91
C PHE A 133 2.02 5.07 -3.68
N VAL A 134 0.84 5.63 -3.96
CA VAL A 134 -0.21 4.98 -4.76
C VAL A 134 -0.66 5.88 -5.91
N SER A 135 -1.53 5.38 -6.78
CA SER A 135 -2.15 6.22 -7.82
C SER A 135 -2.84 7.42 -7.17
N TYR A 136 -2.47 8.63 -7.61
CA TYR A 136 -3.11 9.88 -7.17
C TYR A 136 -4.45 10.14 -7.84
N TYR A 137 -4.94 9.23 -8.68
CA TYR A 137 -6.26 9.34 -9.28
C TYR A 137 -7.33 8.73 -8.39
N ASP A 138 -8.39 9.50 -8.13
CA ASP A 138 -9.64 9.03 -7.51
C ASP A 138 -10.49 8.34 -8.57
N TYR A 139 -10.58 8.99 -9.72
CA TYR A 139 -11.16 8.47 -10.93
C TYR A 139 -10.16 8.56 -12.07
N TYR A 140 -10.01 7.48 -12.83
CA TYR A 140 -9.13 7.44 -13.98
C TYR A 140 -9.75 6.64 -15.12
N GLN A 141 -10.04 7.34 -16.22
CA GLN A 141 -10.39 6.76 -17.49
C GLN A 141 -9.22 6.98 -18.46
N PRO A 142 -8.53 5.92 -18.90
CA PRO A 142 -7.45 6.06 -19.85
C PRO A 142 -7.95 6.46 -21.23
N GLU A 143 -7.07 7.09 -22.01
CA GLU A 143 -7.27 7.25 -23.46
C GLU A 143 -7.37 5.86 -24.11
N ALA A 144 -8.40 5.65 -24.91
CA ALA A 144 -8.60 4.41 -25.64
C ALA A 144 -9.35 4.67 -26.96
N TYR A 145 -9.18 3.77 -27.92
CA TYR A 145 -9.94 3.79 -29.16
C TYR A 145 -10.57 2.42 -29.37
N VAL A 146 -11.87 2.39 -29.70
CA VAL A 146 -12.64 1.16 -29.94
C VAL A 146 -12.99 1.10 -31.43
N PRO A 147 -12.19 0.41 -32.27
CA PRO A 147 -12.34 0.44 -33.73
C PRO A 147 -13.72 -0.01 -34.23
N THR A 148 -14.31 -1.02 -33.57
CA THR A 148 -15.61 -1.57 -33.95
C THR A 148 -16.78 -0.58 -33.83
N ARG A 149 -16.60 0.50 -33.07
CA ARG A 149 -17.61 1.54 -32.86
C ARG A 149 -17.14 2.93 -33.33
N ASP A 150 -15.94 3.01 -33.91
CA ASP A 150 -15.22 4.27 -34.19
C ASP A 150 -15.29 5.27 -33.01
N LEU A 151 -15.17 4.75 -31.78
CA LEU A 151 -15.32 5.54 -30.56
C LEU A 151 -13.94 5.85 -29.98
N PHE A 152 -13.58 7.13 -30.00
CA PHE A 152 -12.45 7.64 -29.22
C PHE A 152 -12.91 8.02 -27.82
N ILE A 153 -12.26 7.43 -26.81
CA ILE A 153 -12.50 7.68 -25.41
C ILE A 153 -11.40 8.62 -24.93
N GLU A 154 -11.77 9.85 -24.60
CA GLU A 154 -10.82 10.81 -24.06
C GLU A 154 -10.33 10.40 -22.66
N LYS A 155 -9.10 10.83 -22.35
CA LYS A 155 -8.57 10.75 -21.00
C LYS A 155 -9.38 11.69 -20.11
N ASP A 156 -10.02 11.10 -19.11
CA ASP A 156 -10.72 11.83 -18.05
C ASP A 156 -10.21 11.32 -16.70
N SER A 157 -9.93 12.25 -15.78
CA SER A 157 -9.31 11.89 -14.51
C SER A 157 -9.52 12.96 -13.46
N SER A 158 -9.78 12.52 -12.23
CA SER A 158 -9.75 13.36 -11.03
C SER A 158 -8.48 13.06 -10.24
N ILE A 159 -7.69 14.09 -9.95
CA ILE A 159 -6.47 13.98 -9.14
C ILE A 159 -6.81 14.33 -7.69
N ASN A 160 -6.31 13.52 -6.77
CA ASN A 160 -6.28 13.81 -5.36
C ASN A 160 -4.97 14.49 -4.99
N GLU A 161 -5.06 15.78 -4.71
CA GLU A 161 -3.93 16.64 -4.34
C GLU A 161 -3.20 16.14 -3.08
N HIS A 162 -3.90 15.46 -2.16
CA HIS A 162 -3.28 14.91 -0.97
C HIS A 162 -2.41 13.69 -1.30
N ILE A 163 -2.89 12.77 -2.14
CA ILE A 163 -2.09 11.64 -2.60
C ILE A 163 -0.91 12.13 -3.46
N GLU A 164 -1.12 13.11 -4.33
CA GLU A 164 -0.04 13.70 -5.13
C GLU A 164 1.07 14.29 -4.23
N GLN A 165 0.69 15.06 -3.21
CA GLN A 165 1.64 15.58 -2.22
C GLN A 165 2.38 14.44 -1.50
N MET A 166 1.69 13.38 -1.07
CA MET A 166 2.34 12.24 -0.41
C MET A 166 3.33 11.52 -1.33
N ARG A 167 3.06 11.44 -2.65
CA ARG A 167 4.01 10.87 -3.60
C ARG A 167 5.25 11.74 -3.78
N LEU A 168 5.07 13.06 -3.83
CA LEU A 168 6.20 14.01 -3.89
C LEU A 168 7.04 13.92 -2.61
N SER A 169 6.37 13.81 -1.45
CA SER A 169 6.99 13.56 -0.14
C SER A 169 7.81 12.26 -0.15
N ALA A 170 7.26 11.17 -0.68
CA ALA A 170 7.97 9.89 -0.78
C ALA A 170 9.29 10.00 -1.58
N THR A 171 9.25 10.64 -2.75
CA THR A 171 10.45 10.82 -3.58
C THR A 171 11.47 11.76 -2.92
N LYS A 172 11.02 12.81 -2.24
CA LYS A 172 11.90 13.68 -1.44
C LYS A 172 12.57 12.92 -0.31
N SER A 173 11.80 12.16 0.47
CA SER A 173 12.31 11.41 1.61
C SER A 173 13.36 10.38 1.21
N LEU A 174 13.26 9.77 0.02
CA LEU A 174 14.33 8.91 -0.53
C LEU A 174 15.62 9.69 -0.87
N LEU A 175 15.51 10.95 -1.27
CA LEU A 175 16.66 11.78 -1.64
C LEU A 175 17.34 12.41 -0.41
N GLU A 176 16.59 12.70 0.65
CA GLU A 176 17.09 13.43 1.83
C GLU A 176 17.47 12.52 3.01
N ARG A 177 16.88 11.32 3.11
CA ARG A 177 16.90 10.52 4.33
C ARG A 177 17.12 9.03 4.08
N ARG A 178 17.79 8.40 5.03
CA ARG A 178 18.02 6.94 5.06
C ARG A 178 16.94 6.19 5.85
N ASP A 179 16.27 6.85 6.77
CA ASP A 179 15.18 6.28 7.59
C ASP A 179 13.81 6.38 6.90
N THR A 180 13.76 5.96 5.63
CA THR A 180 12.57 6.09 4.78
C THR A 180 11.94 4.73 4.52
N ILE A 181 10.65 4.60 4.83
CA ILE A 181 9.80 3.44 4.49
C ILE A 181 8.71 3.93 3.56
N ILE A 182 8.65 3.43 2.34
CA ILE A 182 7.56 3.70 1.42
C ILE A 182 6.60 2.53 1.44
N VAL A 183 5.33 2.80 1.66
CA VAL A 183 4.24 1.86 1.39
C VAL A 183 3.59 2.24 0.07
N GLY A 184 3.60 1.31 -0.89
CA GLY A 184 3.14 1.58 -2.24
C GLY A 184 2.36 0.44 -2.87
N THR A 185 1.86 0.71 -4.07
CA THR A 185 1.13 -0.26 -4.90
C THR A 185 1.90 -0.51 -6.20
N VAL A 186 1.28 -1.20 -7.16
CA VAL A 186 1.81 -1.29 -8.54
C VAL A 186 2.09 0.08 -9.17
N SER A 187 1.60 1.19 -8.62
CA SER A 187 2.02 2.52 -9.07
C SER A 187 3.54 2.74 -8.99
N CYS A 188 4.27 2.00 -8.15
CA CYS A 188 5.73 2.11 -8.04
C CYS A 188 6.47 1.65 -9.29
N ILE A 189 5.85 0.83 -10.17
CA ILE A 189 6.44 0.37 -11.44
C ILE A 189 6.02 1.22 -12.65
N TYR A 190 5.23 2.28 -12.44
CA TYR A 190 4.86 3.21 -13.50
C TYR A 190 5.88 4.34 -13.62
N GLY A 191 5.95 4.91 -14.82
CA GLY A 191 6.85 6.00 -15.15
C GLY A 191 6.67 7.21 -14.23
N ILE A 192 7.79 7.75 -13.79
CA ILE A 192 7.97 9.08 -13.20
C ILE A 192 9.24 9.70 -13.81
N GLY A 193 9.49 10.98 -13.56
CA GLY A 193 10.69 11.65 -14.07
C GLY A 193 11.98 11.00 -13.58
N ASN A 194 13.02 11.15 -14.38
CA ASN A 194 14.35 10.64 -14.06
C ASN A 194 14.84 11.24 -12.72
N PRO A 195 15.37 10.42 -11.78
CA PRO A 195 15.91 10.93 -10.52
C PRO A 195 16.96 12.05 -10.69
N GLY A 196 17.83 11.91 -11.70
CA GLY A 196 18.87 12.90 -12.02
C GLY A 196 18.28 14.23 -12.50
N ASP A 197 17.28 14.19 -13.38
CA ASP A 197 16.58 15.40 -13.85
C ASP A 197 15.77 16.05 -12.73
N TYR A 198 15.07 15.24 -11.93
CA TYR A 198 14.31 15.71 -10.78
C TYR A 198 15.23 16.41 -9.77
N HIS A 199 16.39 15.80 -9.46
CA HIS A 199 17.40 16.39 -8.59
C HIS A 199 18.03 17.66 -9.19
N ALA A 200 18.29 17.70 -10.50
CA ALA A 200 18.84 18.89 -11.17
C ALA A 200 17.90 20.10 -11.09
N MET A 201 16.59 19.86 -11.00
CA MET A 201 15.57 20.91 -10.93
C MET A 201 15.34 21.47 -9.52
N VAL A 202 15.91 20.85 -8.48
CA VAL A 202 15.77 21.28 -7.09
C VAL A 202 16.34 22.69 -6.89
N LEU A 203 15.61 23.57 -6.19
CA LEU A 203 16.05 24.92 -5.83
C LEU A 203 16.57 24.95 -4.38
N ILE A 204 17.88 25.10 -4.23
CA ILE A 204 18.53 25.28 -2.94
C ILE A 204 18.61 26.78 -2.65
N LEU A 205 18.12 27.19 -1.48
CA LEU A 205 18.14 28.56 -0.98
C LEU A 205 18.91 28.61 0.34
N ARG A 206 19.80 29.58 0.51
CA ARG A 206 20.52 29.83 1.76
C ARG A 206 20.49 31.32 2.09
N SER A 207 20.43 31.63 3.38
CA SER A 207 20.66 33.00 3.84
C SER A 207 22.05 33.48 3.41
N GLY A 208 22.12 34.66 2.81
CA GLY A 208 23.31 35.29 2.23
C GLY A 208 23.56 34.96 0.75
N ASP A 209 22.74 34.13 0.11
CA ASP A 209 22.90 33.87 -1.34
C ASP A 209 22.57 35.14 -2.14
N GLN A 210 23.45 35.46 -3.11
CA GLN A 210 23.26 36.55 -4.07
C GLN A 210 22.47 36.03 -5.28
N ILE A 211 21.14 36.18 -5.25
CA ILE A 211 20.23 35.74 -6.31
C ILE A 211 19.08 36.73 -6.47
N SER A 212 18.86 37.16 -7.71
CA SER A 212 17.82 38.14 -7.99
C SER A 212 16.42 37.55 -7.81
N ARG A 213 15.47 38.40 -7.40
CA ARG A 213 14.05 38.02 -7.32
C ARG A 213 13.55 37.39 -8.62
N ARG A 214 13.88 37.99 -9.77
CA ARG A 214 13.42 37.51 -11.09
C ARG A 214 13.89 36.08 -11.38
N GLU A 215 15.11 35.76 -10.97
CA GLU A 215 15.70 34.43 -11.17
C GLU A 215 15.01 33.37 -10.31
N ILE A 216 14.73 33.67 -9.04
CA ILE A 216 13.97 32.76 -8.17
C ILE A 216 12.59 32.46 -8.77
N LEU A 217 11.85 33.49 -9.19
CA LEU A 217 10.52 33.31 -9.78
C LEU A 217 10.56 32.49 -11.07
N ALA A 218 11.54 32.75 -11.94
CA ALA A 218 11.71 31.98 -13.18
C ALA A 218 11.99 30.49 -12.89
N ARG A 219 12.81 30.20 -11.87
CA ARG A 219 13.12 28.83 -11.46
C ARG A 219 11.90 28.12 -10.86
N LEU A 220 11.11 28.81 -10.03
CA LEU A 220 9.86 28.26 -9.48
C LEU A 220 8.86 27.88 -10.59
N VAL A 221 8.70 28.74 -11.60
CA VAL A 221 7.86 28.43 -12.77
C VAL A 221 8.40 27.23 -13.55
N ALA A 222 9.71 27.17 -13.78
CA ALA A 222 10.33 26.01 -14.45
C ALA A 222 10.14 24.71 -13.65
N MET A 223 10.08 24.80 -12.32
CA MET A 223 9.76 23.72 -11.39
C MET A 223 8.26 23.40 -11.30
N GLN A 224 7.41 23.97 -12.17
CA GLN A 224 5.95 23.79 -12.21
C GLN A 224 5.20 24.36 -11.00
N TYR A 225 5.75 25.39 -10.35
CA TYR A 225 4.96 26.18 -9.41
C TYR A 225 4.14 27.25 -10.13
N THR A 226 2.94 27.49 -9.63
CA THR A 226 2.05 28.53 -10.17
C THR A 226 2.14 29.80 -9.33
N ARG A 227 2.20 30.97 -9.97
CA ARG A 227 2.08 32.24 -9.25
C ARG A 227 0.61 32.55 -9.00
N ASN A 228 0.21 32.68 -7.74
CA ASN A 228 -1.13 33.14 -7.39
C ASN A 228 -1.09 33.95 -6.09
N ASP A 229 -1.35 35.26 -6.21
CA ASP A 229 -1.28 36.18 -5.07
C ASP A 229 -2.56 36.16 -4.21
N ALA A 230 -3.66 35.60 -4.74
CA ALA A 230 -4.98 35.56 -4.08
C ALA A 230 -5.25 34.25 -3.34
N GLU A 231 -4.90 33.11 -3.95
CA GLU A 231 -5.10 31.78 -3.41
C GLU A 231 -3.73 31.11 -3.20
N PHE A 232 -3.40 30.78 -1.96
CA PHE A 232 -2.10 30.27 -1.57
C PHE A 232 -2.21 28.81 -1.09
N THR A 233 -2.14 27.90 -2.05
CA THR A 233 -2.21 26.44 -1.86
C THR A 233 -0.87 25.78 -2.21
N ARG A 234 -0.74 24.46 -2.02
CA ARG A 234 0.49 23.72 -2.35
C ARG A 234 0.87 23.88 -3.83
N GLY A 235 2.16 23.98 -4.11
CA GLY A 235 2.63 24.21 -5.48
C GLY A 235 2.44 25.66 -5.96
N VAL A 236 2.03 26.58 -5.09
CA VAL A 236 1.85 28.00 -5.40
C VAL A 236 2.93 28.84 -4.73
N PHE A 237 3.35 29.91 -5.41
CA PHE A 237 4.08 31.01 -4.78
C PHE A 237 3.37 32.36 -4.99
N ARG A 238 3.61 33.29 -4.07
CA ARG A 238 3.12 34.68 -4.15
C ARG A 238 4.22 35.67 -3.79
N VAL A 239 4.09 36.89 -4.29
CA VAL A 239 5.11 37.93 -4.11
C VAL A 239 4.49 39.17 -3.46
N ARG A 240 5.09 39.63 -2.35
CA ARG A 240 4.66 40.83 -1.61
C ARG A 240 5.88 41.70 -1.32
N GLY A 241 6.13 42.68 -2.19
CA GLY A 241 7.32 43.53 -2.09
C GLY A 241 8.61 42.72 -2.23
N GLU A 242 9.39 42.69 -1.15
CA GLU A 242 10.66 41.96 -1.02
C GLU A 242 10.49 40.51 -0.53
N THR A 243 9.26 40.14 -0.14
CA THR A 243 8.95 38.81 0.36
C THR A 243 8.40 37.91 -0.75
N ILE A 244 8.92 36.69 -0.84
CA ILE A 244 8.36 35.62 -1.65
C ILE A 244 7.88 34.51 -0.70
N ASP A 245 6.59 34.24 -0.71
CA ASP A 245 6.03 33.07 -0.02
C ASP A 245 5.90 31.93 -1.02
N ILE A 246 6.42 30.75 -0.70
CA ILE A 246 6.36 29.53 -1.51
C ILE A 246 5.69 28.47 -0.66
N PHE A 247 4.65 27.81 -1.16
CA PHE A 247 4.09 26.63 -0.51
C PHE A 247 4.62 25.38 -1.23
N PRO A 248 5.64 24.68 -0.68
CA PRO A 248 6.22 23.52 -1.34
C PRO A 248 5.17 22.44 -1.62
N ALA A 249 5.20 21.87 -2.82
CA ALA A 249 4.19 20.92 -3.27
C ALA A 249 4.19 19.63 -2.43
N GLU A 250 5.34 19.25 -1.89
CA GLU A 250 5.52 18.09 -1.05
C GLU A 250 5.27 18.35 0.44
N SER A 251 5.12 19.62 0.85
CA SER A 251 4.95 19.97 2.25
C SER A 251 3.53 19.65 2.74
N PRO A 252 3.38 18.97 3.89
CA PRO A 252 2.07 18.69 4.44
C PRO A 252 1.39 19.94 4.99
N GLU A 253 2.13 20.89 5.58
CA GLU A 253 1.53 21.97 6.38
C GLU A 253 2.23 23.32 6.27
N LEU A 254 3.56 23.35 6.16
CA LEU A 254 4.33 24.59 6.29
C LEU A 254 4.71 25.15 4.93
N ALA A 255 4.58 26.47 4.80
CA ALA A 255 5.10 27.24 3.69
C ALA A 255 6.45 27.87 4.04
N LEU A 256 7.24 28.19 3.02
CA LEU A 256 8.50 28.90 3.12
C LEU A 256 8.27 30.37 2.81
N ARG A 257 8.73 31.25 3.68
CA ARG A 257 8.88 32.68 3.44
C ARG A 257 10.35 33.00 3.21
N LEU A 258 10.62 33.62 2.08
CA LEU A 258 11.90 34.20 1.69
C LEU A 258 11.79 35.72 1.79
N THR A 259 12.73 36.36 2.46
CA THR A 259 12.87 37.84 2.44
C THR A 259 14.18 38.19 1.74
N LEU A 260 14.09 39.06 0.73
CA LEU A 260 15.23 39.57 -0.03
C LEU A 260 15.57 41.00 0.39
N PHE A 261 16.85 41.35 0.38
CA PHE A 261 17.32 42.73 0.40
C PHE A 261 18.15 42.96 -0.86
N ASP A 262 17.64 43.78 -1.78
CA ASP A 262 18.13 43.88 -3.16
C ASP A 262 18.19 42.49 -3.85
N ASP A 263 19.40 42.00 -4.14
CA ASP A 263 19.66 40.70 -4.76
C ASP A 263 20.24 39.68 -3.76
N GLU A 264 20.07 39.89 -2.45
CA GLU A 264 20.55 38.98 -1.39
C GLU A 264 19.39 38.36 -0.58
N ILE A 265 19.48 37.05 -0.30
CA ILE A 265 18.55 36.37 0.63
C ILE A 265 18.89 36.75 2.07
N GLU A 266 18.07 37.60 2.69
CA GLU A 266 18.25 37.98 4.09
C GLU A 266 17.81 36.85 5.04
N SER A 267 16.63 36.28 4.82
CA SER A 267 16.07 35.28 5.73
C SER A 267 15.18 34.25 5.05
N LEU A 268 15.17 33.04 5.63
CA LEU A 268 14.30 31.92 5.29
C LEU A 268 13.51 31.52 6.54
N GLU A 269 12.19 31.49 6.44
CA GLU A 269 11.31 31.21 7.57
C GLU A 269 10.22 30.21 7.18
N LEU A 270 10.05 29.14 7.95
CA LEU A 270 8.87 28.29 7.83
C LEU A 270 7.73 28.91 8.62
N PHE A 271 6.58 29.02 7.96
CA PHE A 271 5.39 29.60 8.56
C PHE A 271 4.14 28.79 8.20
N ASP A 272 3.12 28.94 9.03
CA ASP A 272 1.80 28.40 8.77
C ASP A 272 1.08 29.26 7.71
N PRO A 273 0.77 28.71 6.51
CA PRO A 273 0.22 29.48 5.39
C PRO A 273 -1.14 30.12 5.69
N LEU A 274 -1.87 29.58 6.67
CA LEU A 274 -3.19 30.04 7.06
C LEU A 274 -3.12 31.15 8.12
N THR A 275 -2.36 30.92 9.20
CA THR A 275 -2.29 31.87 10.32
C THR A 275 -1.22 32.94 10.14
N GLY A 276 -0.27 32.73 9.21
CA GLY A 276 0.90 33.59 9.04
C GLY A 276 1.96 33.43 10.14
N ARG A 277 1.73 32.57 11.13
CA ARG A 277 2.63 32.39 12.27
C ARG A 277 3.93 31.72 11.85
N ILE A 278 5.04 32.39 12.09
CA ILE A 278 6.38 31.83 11.89
C ILE A 278 6.60 30.71 12.92
N ARG A 279 7.02 29.55 12.43
CA ARG A 279 7.37 28.37 13.23
C ARG A 279 8.86 28.32 13.51
N GLN A 280 9.68 28.56 12.51
CA GLN A 280 11.13 28.39 12.60
C GLN A 280 11.86 29.23 11.55
N LYS A 281 13.00 29.82 11.92
CA LYS A 281 13.96 30.39 10.96
C LYS A 281 14.98 29.33 10.57
N LEU A 282 15.36 29.30 9.30
CA LEU A 282 16.28 28.31 8.74
C LEU A 282 17.48 29.00 8.08
N PRO A 283 18.69 28.42 8.18
CA PRO A 283 19.85 28.92 7.43
C PRO A 283 19.81 28.49 5.95
N ARG A 284 19.11 27.39 5.65
CA ARG A 284 19.00 26.78 4.32
C ARG A 284 17.66 26.08 4.17
N PHE A 285 17.08 26.14 2.98
CA PHE A 285 15.92 25.35 2.60
C PHE A 285 16.07 24.83 1.16
N THR A 286 15.50 23.66 0.89
CA THR A 286 15.50 23.03 -0.42
C THR A 286 14.07 22.92 -0.91
N VAL A 287 13.74 23.61 -2.00
CA VAL A 287 12.43 23.53 -2.67
C VAL A 287 12.51 22.47 -3.75
N TYR A 288 11.59 21.50 -3.73
CA TYR A 288 11.51 20.43 -4.73
C TYR A 288 10.52 20.77 -5.85
N PRO A 289 10.68 20.19 -7.06
CA PRO A 289 9.75 20.40 -8.17
C PRO A 289 8.31 20.01 -7.82
N GLY A 290 7.34 20.78 -8.33
CA GLY A 290 5.91 20.60 -8.08
C GLY A 290 5.27 19.41 -8.80
N SER A 291 6.04 18.68 -9.62
CA SER A 291 5.58 17.51 -10.36
C SER A 291 6.72 16.51 -10.54
N HIS A 292 6.38 15.23 -10.70
CA HIS A 292 7.36 14.21 -11.10
C HIS A 292 7.79 14.31 -12.57
N TYR A 293 7.09 15.07 -13.42
CA TYR A 293 7.39 15.16 -14.87
C TYR A 293 8.17 16.43 -15.25
N VAL A 294 8.83 17.06 -14.28
CA VAL A 294 9.64 18.25 -14.55
C VAL A 294 10.92 17.86 -15.28
N THR A 295 11.20 18.54 -16.38
CA THR A 295 12.34 18.27 -17.25
C THR A 295 13.07 19.58 -17.57
N PRO A 296 14.42 19.62 -17.55
CA PRO A 296 15.18 20.81 -17.94
C PRO A 296 14.88 21.27 -19.37
N ARG A 297 14.92 22.59 -19.61
CA ARG A 297 14.59 23.18 -20.93
C ARG A 297 15.41 22.60 -22.08
N ASP A 298 16.70 22.38 -21.87
CA ASP A 298 17.58 21.81 -22.90
C ASP A 298 17.16 20.38 -23.28
N THR A 299 16.68 19.60 -22.31
CA THR A 299 16.15 18.26 -22.57
C THR A 299 14.84 18.31 -23.35
N VAL A 300 13.93 19.25 -23.04
CA VAL A 300 12.70 19.46 -23.82
C VAL A 300 13.03 19.84 -25.27
N LEU A 301 13.99 20.73 -25.50
CA LEU A 301 14.39 21.14 -26.85
C LEU A 301 14.99 19.98 -27.65
N ARG A 302 15.80 19.11 -27.02
CA ARG A 302 16.29 17.88 -27.66
C ARG A 302 15.15 16.93 -28.00
N ALA A 303 14.23 16.71 -27.07
CA ALA A 303 13.08 15.82 -27.26
C ALA A 303 12.17 16.29 -28.41
N ILE A 304 11.97 17.61 -28.57
CA ILE A 304 11.19 18.19 -29.68
C ILE A 304 11.75 17.76 -31.03
N GLU A 305 13.07 17.74 -31.21
CA GLU A 305 13.68 17.35 -32.48
C GLU A 305 13.51 15.86 -32.76
N THR A 306 13.70 14.99 -31.76
CA THR A 306 13.51 13.53 -31.92
C THR A 306 12.04 13.16 -32.14
N ILE A 307 11.09 13.90 -31.54
CA ILE A 307 9.65 13.75 -31.80
C ILE A 307 9.31 14.14 -33.25
N LYS A 308 9.87 15.24 -33.75
CA LYS A 308 9.67 15.67 -35.15
C LYS A 308 10.18 14.62 -36.14
N GLU A 309 11.31 13.98 -35.84
CA GLU A 309 11.87 12.91 -36.67
C GLU A 309 10.93 11.70 -36.72
N GLU A 310 10.52 11.17 -35.56
CA GLU A 310 9.60 10.04 -35.49
C GLU A 310 8.25 10.35 -36.15
N LEU A 311 7.75 11.59 -35.99
CA LEU A 311 6.52 12.03 -36.64
C LEU A 311 6.63 11.96 -38.16
N ARG A 312 7.72 12.49 -38.75
CA ARG A 312 7.94 12.46 -40.21
C ARG A 312 7.96 11.02 -40.73
N GLU A 313 8.67 10.13 -40.05
CA GLU A 313 8.76 8.72 -40.42
C GLU A 313 7.41 8.01 -40.34
N ARG A 314 6.68 8.22 -39.24
CA ARG A 314 5.40 7.56 -39.01
C ARG A 314 4.31 8.05 -39.96
N VAL A 315 4.24 9.35 -40.23
CA VAL A 315 3.29 9.94 -41.20
C VAL A 315 3.58 9.42 -42.61
N LYS A 316 4.85 9.39 -43.03
CA LYS A 316 5.22 8.84 -44.33
C LYS A 316 4.75 7.39 -44.48
N ARG A 317 5.00 6.56 -43.46
CA ARG A 317 4.55 5.16 -43.46
C ARG A 317 3.04 5.03 -43.61
N PHE A 318 2.26 5.81 -42.87
CA PHE A 318 0.80 5.78 -43.01
C PHE A 318 0.34 6.21 -44.41
N ILE A 319 0.97 7.20 -45.03
CA ILE A 319 0.65 7.63 -46.40
C ILE A 319 0.99 6.50 -47.41
N ASP A 320 2.18 5.92 -47.29
CA ASP A 320 2.65 4.83 -48.16
C ASP A 320 1.75 3.58 -48.04
N ASP A 321 1.23 3.30 -46.83
CA ASP A 321 0.30 2.21 -46.55
C ASP A 321 -1.18 2.53 -46.92
N GLY A 322 -1.49 3.76 -47.36
CA GLY A 322 -2.84 4.20 -47.74
C GLY A 322 -3.75 4.64 -46.58
N HIS A 323 -3.21 4.78 -45.37
CA HIS A 323 -3.89 5.16 -44.13
C HIS A 323 -3.90 6.69 -43.94
N LEU A 324 -4.58 7.40 -44.85
CA LEU A 324 -4.52 8.87 -44.92
C LEU A 324 -5.16 9.57 -43.70
N VAL A 325 -6.21 8.98 -43.13
CA VAL A 325 -6.92 9.56 -41.97
C VAL A 325 -6.05 9.48 -40.72
N GLU A 326 -5.38 8.35 -40.51
CA GLU A 326 -4.44 8.13 -39.42
C GLU A 326 -3.22 9.06 -39.53
N ALA A 327 -2.70 9.25 -40.75
CA ALA A 327 -1.61 10.18 -41.02
C ALA A 327 -1.99 11.62 -40.63
N GLN A 328 -3.12 12.11 -41.13
CA GLN A 328 -3.60 13.46 -40.84
C GLN A 328 -3.88 13.66 -39.34
N ARG A 329 -4.53 12.68 -38.70
CA ARG A 329 -4.84 12.70 -37.26
C ARG A 329 -3.57 12.80 -36.42
N LEU A 330 -2.59 11.94 -36.70
CA LEU A 330 -1.32 11.92 -35.98
C LEU A 330 -0.58 13.24 -36.14
N GLU A 331 -0.48 13.74 -37.38
CA GLU A 331 0.23 14.98 -37.68
C GLU A 331 -0.37 16.19 -36.97
N GLN A 332 -1.70 16.34 -36.98
CA GLN A 332 -2.38 17.45 -36.31
C GLN A 332 -2.17 17.41 -34.79
N ARG A 333 -2.36 16.25 -34.14
CA ARG A 333 -2.22 16.13 -32.68
C ARG A 333 -0.78 16.38 -32.24
N THR A 334 0.18 15.73 -32.90
CA THR A 334 1.59 15.85 -32.51
C THR A 334 2.14 17.25 -32.77
N ARG A 335 1.73 17.95 -33.84
CA ARG A 335 2.16 19.35 -34.06
C ARG A 335 1.64 20.29 -32.97
N PHE A 336 0.39 20.14 -32.57
CA PHE A 336 -0.17 20.91 -31.45
C PHE A 336 0.63 20.66 -30.16
N ASP A 337 0.92 19.39 -29.84
CA ASP A 337 1.73 19.06 -28.66
C ASP A 337 3.15 19.66 -28.75
N LEU A 338 3.78 19.66 -29.93
CA LEU A 338 5.10 20.25 -30.16
C LEU A 338 5.11 21.77 -29.97
N GLU A 339 4.08 22.48 -30.44
CA GLU A 339 3.92 23.93 -30.21
C GLU A 339 3.82 24.24 -28.71
N MET A 340 3.01 23.46 -27.99
CA MET A 340 2.86 23.59 -26.54
C MET A 340 4.17 23.31 -25.78
N LEU A 341 4.91 22.26 -26.17
CA LEU A 341 6.21 21.96 -25.59
C LEU A 341 7.25 23.06 -25.87
N GLN A 342 7.22 23.69 -27.04
CA GLN A 342 8.15 24.75 -27.40
C GLN A 342 7.89 26.05 -26.62
N GLU A 343 6.62 26.44 -26.47
CA GLU A 343 6.23 27.70 -25.82
C GLU A 343 6.19 27.59 -24.30
N LEU A 344 5.63 26.50 -23.76
CA LEU A 344 5.38 26.34 -22.32
C LEU A 344 6.32 25.34 -21.64
N GLY A 345 7.05 24.52 -22.40
CA GLY A 345 7.82 23.40 -21.85
C GLY A 345 6.97 22.22 -21.39
N PHE A 346 5.65 22.25 -21.64
CA PHE A 346 4.69 21.25 -21.20
C PHE A 346 3.48 21.13 -22.14
N CYS A 347 2.90 19.94 -22.26
CA CYS A 347 1.64 19.71 -22.96
C CYS A 347 0.75 18.69 -22.21
N LYS A 348 -0.56 18.69 -22.47
CA LYS A 348 -1.47 17.71 -21.87
C LYS A 348 -1.15 16.32 -22.44
N GLY A 349 -0.86 15.35 -21.57
CA GLY A 349 -0.46 14.02 -22.02
C GLY A 349 1.04 13.91 -22.34
N ILE A 350 1.86 14.81 -21.78
CA ILE A 350 3.33 14.82 -21.92
C ILE A 350 3.97 13.46 -21.64
N GLU A 351 3.35 12.63 -20.80
CA GLU A 351 3.84 11.29 -20.48
C GLU A 351 3.98 10.41 -21.74
N ASN A 352 3.22 10.65 -22.81
CA ASN A 352 3.34 9.91 -24.07
C ASN A 352 4.65 10.19 -24.84
N TYR A 353 5.37 11.23 -24.45
CA TYR A 353 6.68 11.59 -24.97
C TYR A 353 7.81 11.24 -24.00
N SER A 354 7.53 10.47 -22.93
CA SER A 354 8.50 10.17 -21.87
C SER A 354 9.81 9.58 -22.38
N ARG A 355 9.80 8.72 -23.41
CA ARG A 355 11.02 8.20 -24.04
C ARG A 355 11.91 9.31 -24.61
N HIS A 356 11.30 10.25 -25.34
CA HIS A 356 12.04 11.36 -25.94
C HIS A 356 12.58 12.31 -24.87
N LEU A 357 11.81 12.52 -23.80
CA LEU A 357 12.20 13.35 -22.67
C LEU A 357 13.31 12.71 -21.82
N SER A 358 13.29 11.39 -21.63
CA SER A 358 14.33 10.68 -20.87
C SER A 358 15.58 10.38 -21.70
N GLY A 359 15.49 10.41 -23.03
CA GLY A 359 16.56 9.97 -23.93
C GLY A 359 16.78 8.46 -23.93
N ALA A 360 15.82 7.67 -23.44
CA ALA A 360 15.90 6.21 -23.42
C ALA A 360 15.82 5.61 -24.83
N ALA A 361 16.38 4.41 -25.02
CA ALA A 361 16.31 3.74 -26.31
C ALA A 361 14.88 3.24 -26.59
N PRO A 362 14.48 3.08 -27.87
CA PRO A 362 13.19 2.46 -28.21
C PRO A 362 13.03 1.09 -27.54
N GLY A 363 11.90 0.88 -26.87
CA GLY A 363 11.62 -0.32 -26.10
C GLY A 363 12.01 -0.27 -24.62
N ASP A 364 12.84 0.68 -24.19
CA ASP A 364 13.19 0.84 -22.78
C ASP A 364 12.02 1.47 -21.99
N PRO A 365 11.79 1.04 -20.74
CA PRO A 365 10.78 1.66 -19.89
C PRO A 365 11.23 3.04 -19.37
N PRO A 366 10.29 3.91 -18.94
CA PRO A 366 10.63 5.13 -18.23
C PRO A 366 11.19 4.79 -16.84
N PRO A 367 11.94 5.73 -16.21
CA PRO A 367 12.28 5.63 -14.81
C PRO A 367 11.05 5.48 -13.92
N THR A 368 11.17 4.76 -12.82
CA THR A 368 10.10 4.43 -11.88
C THR A 368 10.52 4.80 -10.46
N LEU A 369 9.64 4.61 -9.46
CA LEU A 369 10.01 4.84 -8.06
C LEU A 369 11.16 3.93 -7.61
N ILE A 370 11.28 2.73 -8.18
CA ILE A 370 12.32 1.77 -7.82
C ILE A 370 13.70 2.30 -8.17
N ASP A 371 13.80 3.11 -9.23
CA ASP A 371 15.05 3.75 -9.64
C ASP A 371 15.47 4.89 -8.67
N TYR A 372 14.58 5.36 -7.79
CA TYR A 372 14.92 6.27 -6.68
C TYR A 372 15.40 5.53 -5.43
N LEU A 373 15.19 4.21 -5.33
CA LEU A 373 15.62 3.45 -4.16
C LEU A 373 17.15 3.31 -4.14
N PRO A 374 17.79 3.52 -2.98
CA PRO A 374 19.19 3.17 -2.79
C PRO A 374 19.48 1.72 -3.18
N SER A 375 20.71 1.44 -3.59
CA SER A 375 21.14 0.10 -4.02
C SER A 375 21.03 -0.95 -2.91
N ASP A 376 21.13 -0.50 -1.66
CA ASP A 376 20.95 -1.30 -0.46
C ASP A 376 19.56 -1.13 0.15
N ALA A 377 18.52 -0.67 -0.55
CA ALA A 377 17.17 -0.71 0.04
C ALA A 377 16.69 -2.15 0.26
N LEU A 378 15.70 -2.34 1.14
CA LEU A 378 14.96 -3.60 1.29
C LEU A 378 13.62 -3.50 0.58
N MET A 379 13.16 -4.61 0.02
CA MET A 379 11.83 -4.72 -0.57
C MET A 379 11.01 -5.78 0.17
N PHE A 380 9.76 -5.44 0.46
CA PHE A 380 8.78 -6.38 0.98
C PHE A 380 7.60 -6.41 0.01
N ILE A 381 7.21 -7.60 -0.43
CA ILE A 381 6.06 -7.77 -1.32
C ILE A 381 4.98 -8.50 -0.51
N ASP A 382 4.04 -7.72 0.01
CA ASP A 382 2.92 -8.24 0.78
C ASP A 382 1.89 -8.89 -0.13
N GLU A 383 1.27 -9.95 0.39
CA GLU A 383 0.41 -10.86 -0.36
C GLU A 383 1.03 -11.22 -1.73
N SER A 384 2.31 -11.61 -1.73
CA SER A 384 3.16 -11.79 -2.94
C SER A 384 2.51 -12.65 -4.03
N HIS A 385 1.79 -13.70 -3.62
CA HIS A 385 1.07 -14.62 -4.50
C HIS A 385 0.01 -13.95 -5.40
N VAL A 386 -0.45 -12.74 -5.03
CA VAL A 386 -1.30 -11.85 -5.84
C VAL A 386 -0.45 -10.75 -6.48
N THR A 387 0.39 -10.08 -5.68
CA THR A 387 1.12 -8.88 -6.10
C THR A 387 2.05 -9.16 -7.28
N ILE A 388 2.77 -10.29 -7.31
CA ILE A 388 3.66 -10.66 -8.43
C ILE A 388 2.87 -10.87 -9.73
N GLY A 389 1.75 -11.61 -9.66
CA GLY A 389 0.88 -11.82 -10.82
C GLY A 389 0.30 -10.51 -11.35
N GLN A 390 -0.05 -9.59 -10.45
CA GLN A 390 -0.54 -8.26 -10.79
C GLN A 390 0.53 -7.41 -11.48
N LEU A 391 1.76 -7.37 -10.95
CA LEU A 391 2.90 -6.67 -11.55
C LEU A 391 3.13 -7.15 -13.00
N SER A 392 3.10 -8.46 -13.23
CA SER A 392 3.22 -9.05 -14.58
C SER A 392 2.07 -8.63 -15.52
N GLY A 393 0.85 -8.47 -15.00
CA GLY A 393 -0.33 -8.12 -15.78
C GLY A 393 -0.38 -6.66 -16.24
N MET A 394 0.25 -5.72 -15.51
CA MET A 394 0.15 -4.28 -15.77
C MET A 394 0.63 -3.90 -17.18
N TYR A 395 1.79 -4.40 -17.59
CA TYR A 395 2.35 -4.12 -18.92
C TYR A 395 1.45 -4.60 -20.06
N ARG A 396 0.91 -5.82 -19.96
CA ARG A 396 0.09 -6.42 -21.02
C ARG A 396 -1.19 -5.62 -21.27
N GLY A 397 -1.84 -5.17 -20.19
CA GLY A 397 -3.04 -4.33 -20.27
C GLY A 397 -2.74 -2.96 -20.89
N ASP A 398 -1.65 -2.30 -20.45
CA ASP A 398 -1.25 -0.99 -20.99
C ASP A 398 -0.90 -1.08 -22.48
N ARG A 399 -0.11 -2.09 -22.87
CA ARG A 399 0.31 -2.31 -24.25
C ARG A 399 -0.87 -2.55 -25.19
N SER A 400 -1.80 -3.44 -24.83
CA SER A 400 -2.97 -3.75 -25.66
C SER A 400 -3.81 -2.50 -25.96
N ARG A 401 -4.01 -1.64 -24.95
CA ARG A 401 -4.73 -0.37 -25.12
C ARG A 401 -3.99 0.59 -26.06
N LYS A 402 -2.68 0.76 -25.86
CA LYS A 402 -1.86 1.74 -26.60
C LYS A 402 -1.53 1.31 -28.02
N GLU A 403 -1.38 0.02 -28.29
CA GLU A 403 -1.15 -0.49 -29.65
C GLU A 403 -2.29 -0.05 -30.57
N THR A 404 -3.54 -0.10 -30.08
CA THR A 404 -4.70 0.39 -30.82
C THR A 404 -4.60 1.90 -31.10
N LEU A 405 -4.21 2.72 -30.12
CA LEU A 405 -4.02 4.16 -30.33
C LEU A 405 -2.94 4.46 -31.39
N VAL A 406 -1.83 3.71 -31.37
CA VAL A 406 -0.71 3.88 -32.32
C VAL A 406 -1.08 3.37 -33.72
N GLN A 407 -1.83 2.28 -33.81
CA GLN A 407 -2.27 1.71 -35.08
C GLN A 407 -3.21 2.67 -35.82
N TYR A 408 -4.11 3.34 -35.09
CA TYR A 408 -5.09 4.27 -35.66
C TYR A 408 -4.65 5.74 -35.58
N GLY A 409 -3.34 6.03 -35.50
CA GLY A 409 -2.81 7.39 -35.65
C GLY A 409 -3.22 8.38 -34.54
N PHE A 410 -3.61 7.90 -33.35
CA PHE A 410 -3.85 8.78 -32.20
C PHE A 410 -2.56 9.15 -31.48
N ARG A 411 -1.56 8.27 -31.45
CA ARG A 411 -0.27 8.48 -30.77
C ARG A 411 0.91 7.97 -31.60
N LEU A 412 2.08 8.54 -31.38
CA LEU A 412 3.34 8.05 -31.94
C LEU A 412 3.71 6.67 -31.36
N PRO A 413 4.52 5.86 -32.08
CA PRO A 413 5.03 4.59 -31.56
C PRO A 413 5.73 4.72 -30.20
N SER A 414 6.45 5.82 -29.96
CA SER A 414 7.06 6.14 -28.65
C SER A 414 6.11 6.10 -27.47
N ALA A 415 4.80 6.30 -27.68
CA ALA A 415 3.83 6.26 -26.60
C ALA A 415 3.69 4.87 -25.96
N LEU A 416 4.09 3.80 -26.68
CA LEU A 416 4.19 2.44 -26.17
C LEU A 416 5.33 2.28 -25.16
N ASP A 417 6.35 3.14 -25.25
CA ASP A 417 7.50 3.13 -24.35
C ASP A 417 7.19 3.89 -23.05
N ASN A 418 6.13 4.69 -23.00
CA ASN A 418 5.57 5.17 -21.73
C ASN A 418 4.75 4.05 -21.08
N ARG A 419 5.35 3.15 -20.32
CA ARG A 419 4.65 1.95 -19.84
C ARG A 419 5.14 1.56 -18.45
N PRO A 420 4.36 0.77 -17.70
CA PRO A 420 4.92 0.12 -16.53
C PRO A 420 6.03 -0.87 -16.93
N LEU A 421 6.88 -1.20 -15.96
CA LEU A 421 7.90 -2.23 -16.13
C LEU A 421 7.27 -3.58 -16.51
N LYS A 422 7.96 -4.33 -17.38
CA LYS A 422 7.71 -5.77 -17.50
C LYS A 422 8.19 -6.48 -16.24
N LEU A 423 7.76 -7.72 -16.01
CA LEU A 423 8.20 -8.47 -14.83
C LEU A 423 9.72 -8.66 -14.84
N GLU A 424 10.30 -8.99 -15.99
CA GLU A 424 11.73 -9.21 -16.16
C GLU A 424 12.54 -7.91 -15.94
N GLU A 425 11.95 -6.77 -16.30
CA GLU A 425 12.55 -5.45 -16.06
C GLU A 425 12.42 -5.02 -14.58
N PHE A 426 11.37 -5.46 -13.90
CA PHE A 426 11.19 -5.26 -12.47
C PHE A 426 12.20 -6.11 -11.69
N GLU A 427 12.36 -7.39 -12.04
CA GLU A 427 13.32 -8.32 -11.43
C GLU A 427 14.75 -7.78 -11.41
N THR A 428 15.22 -7.23 -12.53
CA THR A 428 16.56 -6.63 -12.63
C THR A 428 16.75 -5.39 -11.74
N ARG A 429 15.66 -4.77 -11.30
CA ARG A 429 15.67 -3.59 -10.41
C ARG A 429 15.34 -3.94 -8.96
N MET A 430 14.90 -5.16 -8.68
CA MET A 430 14.60 -5.59 -7.33
C MET A 430 15.84 -5.43 -6.45
N ARG A 431 15.62 -5.00 -5.21
CA ARG A 431 16.62 -5.08 -4.15
C ARG A 431 16.45 -6.40 -3.41
N GLN A 432 17.22 -6.63 -2.35
CA GLN A 432 17.00 -7.78 -1.48
C GLN A 432 15.54 -7.77 -1.00
N CYS A 433 14.83 -8.85 -1.31
CA CYS A 433 13.38 -8.88 -1.27
C CYS A 433 12.88 -10.01 -0.38
N VAL A 434 11.92 -9.66 0.48
CA VAL A 434 11.16 -10.61 1.28
C VAL A 434 9.75 -10.71 0.70
N PHE A 435 9.42 -11.86 0.14
CA PHE A 435 8.04 -12.21 -0.22
C PHE A 435 7.25 -12.53 1.04
N VAL A 436 6.11 -11.89 1.23
CA VAL A 436 5.30 -12.04 2.43
C VAL A 436 3.96 -12.65 2.02
N SER A 437 3.72 -13.92 2.40
CA SER A 437 2.47 -14.61 2.06
C SER A 437 2.20 -15.82 2.94
N ALA A 438 0.93 -16.12 3.19
CA ALA A 438 0.51 -17.39 3.79
C ALA A 438 0.48 -18.56 2.76
N THR A 439 0.48 -18.22 1.48
CA THR A 439 0.29 -19.15 0.35
C THR A 439 1.15 -18.72 -0.86
N PRO A 440 2.50 -18.73 -0.76
CA PRO A 440 3.39 -18.36 -1.85
C PRO A 440 3.06 -19.11 -3.15
N ALA A 441 3.11 -18.42 -4.29
CA ALA A 441 2.85 -19.00 -5.60
C ALA A 441 4.13 -19.64 -6.19
N ALA A 442 4.07 -20.02 -7.47
CA ALA A 442 5.18 -20.68 -8.15
C ALA A 442 6.43 -19.81 -8.19
N TYR A 443 6.28 -18.52 -8.51
CA TYR A 443 7.39 -17.58 -8.62
C TYR A 443 8.22 -17.51 -7.34
N GLU A 444 7.58 -17.33 -6.19
CA GLU A 444 8.26 -17.24 -4.90
C GLU A 444 8.94 -18.57 -4.55
N LYS A 445 8.27 -19.70 -4.79
CA LYS A 445 8.84 -21.04 -4.55
C LYS A 445 10.07 -21.32 -5.40
N GLU A 446 10.11 -20.80 -6.63
CA GLU A 446 11.22 -21.00 -7.57
C GLU A 446 12.42 -20.08 -7.28
N HIS A 447 12.19 -18.89 -6.73
CA HIS A 447 13.22 -17.87 -6.55
C HIS A 447 13.76 -17.75 -5.12
N THR A 448 13.03 -18.25 -4.12
CA THR A 448 13.40 -18.05 -2.72
C THR A 448 14.62 -18.89 -2.31
N ASP A 449 15.62 -18.24 -1.72
CA ASP A 449 16.82 -18.88 -1.17
C ASP A 449 16.54 -19.43 0.24
N ASN A 450 15.70 -18.73 1.00
CA ASN A 450 15.34 -19.06 2.38
C ASN A 450 13.82 -18.94 2.60
N VAL A 451 13.21 -19.92 3.27
CA VAL A 451 11.80 -19.89 3.66
C VAL A 451 11.72 -19.87 5.17
N VAL A 452 11.22 -18.75 5.70
CA VAL A 452 11.06 -18.50 7.12
C VAL A 452 9.58 -18.67 7.48
N GLU A 453 9.25 -19.67 8.29
CA GLU A 453 7.88 -19.93 8.73
C GLU A 453 7.47 -19.06 9.92
N GLN A 454 6.28 -18.47 9.84
CA GLN A 454 5.64 -17.76 10.97
C GLN A 454 4.17 -18.16 11.10
N VAL A 455 3.94 -19.33 11.70
CA VAL A 455 2.61 -19.96 11.80
C VAL A 455 2.01 -19.84 13.20
N VAL A 456 2.82 -19.74 14.25
CA VAL A 456 2.37 -19.54 15.62
C VAL A 456 1.97 -18.09 15.86
N ARG A 457 0.73 -17.87 16.32
CA ARG A 457 0.18 -16.54 16.61
C ARG A 457 0.57 -16.09 18.03
N PRO A 458 0.86 -14.80 18.25
CA PRO A 458 1.14 -14.25 19.59
C PRO A 458 0.03 -14.52 20.62
N THR A 459 -1.23 -14.59 20.18
CA THR A 459 -2.39 -14.81 21.06
C THR A 459 -2.65 -16.29 21.39
N GLY A 460 -1.85 -17.21 20.84
CA GLY A 460 -2.07 -18.66 20.95
C GLY A 460 -3.25 -19.17 20.11
N LEU A 461 -3.88 -18.34 19.28
CA LEU A 461 -4.95 -18.78 18.37
C LEU A 461 -4.42 -19.77 17.33
N VAL A 462 -5.21 -20.80 17.07
CA VAL A 462 -4.86 -21.91 16.19
C VAL A 462 -5.67 -21.86 14.89
N ASP A 463 -5.16 -22.48 13.84
CA ASP A 463 -5.88 -22.69 12.60
C ASP A 463 -7.17 -23.50 12.86
N PRO A 464 -8.29 -23.20 12.18
CA PRO A 464 -9.59 -23.76 12.50
C PRO A 464 -9.66 -25.26 12.25
N LEU A 465 -10.62 -25.92 12.87
CA LEU A 465 -10.99 -27.28 12.48
C LEU A 465 -11.58 -27.26 11.07
N VAL A 466 -11.36 -28.33 10.31
CA VAL A 466 -11.89 -28.46 8.95
C VAL A 466 -12.71 -29.74 8.85
N GLU A 467 -13.96 -29.61 8.42
CA GLU A 467 -14.90 -30.72 8.21
C GLU A 467 -15.37 -30.73 6.75
N VAL A 468 -15.56 -31.93 6.19
CA VAL A 468 -16.11 -32.12 4.84
C VAL A 468 -17.50 -32.74 4.96
N LEU A 469 -18.51 -32.05 4.42
CA LEU A 469 -19.90 -32.50 4.43
C LEU A 469 -20.46 -32.67 3.01
N PRO A 470 -21.49 -33.52 2.79
CA PRO A 470 -22.05 -33.75 1.45
C PRO A 470 -22.62 -32.47 0.81
N ALA A 471 -22.36 -32.27 -0.49
CA ALA A 471 -22.84 -31.08 -1.20
C ALA A 471 -24.36 -31.09 -1.43
N ARG A 472 -24.97 -32.29 -1.49
CA ARG A 472 -26.41 -32.47 -1.79
C ARG A 472 -27.35 -31.77 -0.81
N THR A 473 -26.98 -31.69 0.46
CA THR A 473 -27.79 -31.09 1.53
C THR A 473 -27.13 -29.82 2.09
N GLN A 474 -26.24 -29.19 1.31
CA GLN A 474 -25.37 -28.12 1.81
C GLN A 474 -26.14 -26.90 2.33
N VAL A 475 -27.25 -26.53 1.67
CA VAL A 475 -28.05 -25.35 2.07
C VAL A 475 -28.81 -25.59 3.38
N ASP A 476 -29.41 -26.77 3.53
CA ASP A 476 -30.17 -27.15 4.74
C ASP A 476 -29.25 -27.28 5.95
N ASP A 477 -28.11 -27.96 5.80
CA ASP A 477 -27.10 -28.08 6.85
C ASP A 477 -26.53 -26.69 7.22
N LEU A 478 -26.16 -25.88 6.22
CA LEU A 478 -25.66 -24.52 6.43
C LEU A 478 -26.65 -23.67 7.25
N LEU A 479 -27.95 -23.73 6.95
CA LEU A 479 -28.97 -23.01 7.72
C LEU A 479 -28.99 -23.46 9.19
N GLY A 480 -28.83 -24.75 9.45
CA GLY A 480 -28.67 -25.31 10.80
C GLY A 480 -27.42 -24.77 11.51
N GLN A 481 -26.27 -24.83 10.83
CA GLN A 481 -24.99 -24.33 11.36
C GLN A 481 -25.04 -22.82 11.66
N ILE A 482 -25.65 -22.03 10.77
CA ILE A 482 -25.87 -20.59 10.97
C ILE A 482 -26.66 -20.34 12.26
N LYS A 483 -27.78 -21.04 12.47
CA LYS A 483 -28.61 -20.87 13.68
C LYS A 483 -27.82 -21.14 14.96
N VAL A 484 -26.94 -22.15 14.94
CA VAL A 484 -26.05 -22.44 16.08
C VAL A 484 -25.11 -21.27 16.35
N ARG A 485 -24.42 -20.73 15.33
CA ARG A 485 -23.49 -19.60 15.51
C ARG A 485 -24.18 -18.31 15.94
N VAL A 486 -25.34 -18.01 15.36
CA VAL A 486 -26.16 -16.84 15.74
C VAL A 486 -26.58 -16.92 17.20
N SER A 487 -26.95 -18.10 17.70
CA SER A 487 -27.30 -18.29 19.13
C SER A 487 -26.13 -18.02 20.09
N GLN A 488 -24.90 -18.09 19.59
CA GLN A 488 -23.66 -17.81 20.31
C GLN A 488 -23.17 -16.37 20.10
N GLY A 489 -23.90 -15.57 19.32
CA GLY A 489 -23.52 -14.19 18.97
C GLY A 489 -22.35 -14.10 17.99
N GLU A 490 -22.02 -15.18 17.29
CA GLU A 490 -20.90 -15.26 16.34
C GLU A 490 -21.36 -14.98 14.89
N ARG A 491 -20.41 -14.83 13.97
CA ARG A 491 -20.67 -14.54 12.54
C ARG A 491 -20.26 -15.68 11.62
N VAL A 492 -20.89 -15.73 10.44
CA VAL A 492 -20.63 -16.75 9.43
C VAL A 492 -20.24 -16.10 8.10
N LEU A 493 -19.17 -16.61 7.48
CA LEU A 493 -18.83 -16.31 6.09
C LEU A 493 -19.17 -17.51 5.21
N VAL A 494 -19.82 -17.26 4.09
CA VAL A 494 -20.17 -18.29 3.11
C VAL A 494 -19.57 -17.94 1.77
N THR A 495 -18.89 -18.89 1.13
CA THR A 495 -18.36 -18.70 -0.22
C THR A 495 -19.09 -19.55 -1.26
N THR A 496 -19.56 -18.91 -2.33
CA THR A 496 -20.22 -19.54 -3.49
C THR A 496 -19.34 -19.41 -4.73
N LEU A 497 -19.77 -19.98 -5.87
CA LEU A 497 -19.01 -19.93 -7.13
C LEU A 497 -19.44 -18.79 -8.06
N THR A 498 -20.68 -18.31 -7.96
CA THR A 498 -21.25 -17.33 -8.89
C THR A 498 -22.03 -16.24 -8.17
N LYS A 499 -22.15 -15.06 -8.82
CA LYS A 499 -22.93 -13.92 -8.31
C LYS A 499 -24.37 -14.31 -8.02
N ARG A 500 -24.99 -14.94 -9.03
CA ARG A 500 -26.34 -15.45 -8.94
C ARG A 500 -26.54 -16.39 -7.76
N MET A 501 -25.62 -17.34 -7.52
CA MET A 501 -25.72 -18.21 -6.34
C MET A 501 -25.59 -17.46 -5.02
N ALA A 502 -24.78 -16.40 -4.95
CA ALA A 502 -24.66 -15.57 -3.75
C ALA A 502 -25.96 -14.79 -3.48
N GLU A 503 -26.56 -14.22 -4.52
CA GLU A 503 -27.87 -13.54 -4.48
C GLU A 503 -28.98 -14.53 -4.10
N ASP A 504 -29.15 -15.62 -4.85
CA ASP A 504 -30.17 -16.65 -4.62
C ASP A 504 -30.09 -17.25 -3.19
N LEU A 505 -28.87 -17.51 -2.70
CA LEU A 505 -28.67 -18.02 -1.33
C LEU A 505 -29.02 -16.97 -0.28
N THR A 506 -28.71 -15.71 -0.53
CA THR A 506 -29.03 -14.61 0.39
C THR A 506 -30.53 -14.41 0.51
N ASP A 507 -31.25 -14.48 -0.61
CA ASP A 507 -32.71 -14.41 -0.63
C ASP A 507 -33.33 -15.59 0.14
N PHE A 508 -32.88 -16.82 -0.14
CA PHE A 508 -33.34 -18.01 0.57
C PHE A 508 -33.11 -17.91 2.09
N LEU A 509 -31.90 -17.52 2.53
CA LEU A 509 -31.57 -17.38 3.94
C LEU A 509 -32.41 -16.27 4.61
N SER A 510 -32.64 -15.16 3.91
CA SER A 510 -33.49 -14.05 4.38
C SER A 510 -34.94 -14.49 4.57
N GLU A 511 -35.52 -15.24 3.63
CA GLU A 511 -36.88 -15.80 3.73
C GLU A 511 -37.02 -16.74 4.94
N HIS A 512 -35.94 -17.41 5.34
CA HIS A 512 -35.88 -18.28 6.51
C HIS A 512 -35.48 -17.55 7.81
N GLY A 513 -35.50 -16.22 7.81
CA GLY A 513 -35.32 -15.37 8.99
C GLY A 513 -33.87 -15.13 9.41
N VAL A 514 -32.89 -15.43 8.55
CA VAL A 514 -31.47 -15.11 8.80
C VAL A 514 -31.19 -13.67 8.40
N LYS A 515 -30.47 -12.91 9.23
CA LYS A 515 -29.94 -11.60 8.83
C LYS A 515 -28.70 -11.80 7.99
N VAL A 516 -28.82 -11.62 6.68
CA VAL A 516 -27.78 -11.92 5.70
C VAL A 516 -27.60 -10.79 4.69
N ARG A 517 -26.37 -10.62 4.20
CA ARG A 517 -26.02 -9.79 3.05
C ARG A 517 -25.09 -10.55 2.12
N TYR A 518 -25.02 -10.14 0.85
CA TYR A 518 -24.05 -10.67 -0.09
C TYR A 518 -22.93 -9.68 -0.42
N LEU A 519 -21.83 -10.20 -0.97
CA LEU A 519 -20.71 -9.42 -1.46
C LEU A 519 -20.13 -9.98 -2.78
N HIS A 520 -20.18 -9.18 -3.85
CA HIS A 520 -19.57 -9.50 -5.14
C HIS A 520 -18.93 -8.28 -5.82
N SER A 521 -18.38 -8.48 -7.03
CA SER A 521 -17.52 -7.50 -7.73
C SER A 521 -18.19 -6.20 -8.16
N ASP A 522 -19.52 -6.12 -8.15
CA ASP A 522 -20.25 -4.96 -8.67
C ASP A 522 -20.72 -4.03 -7.55
N ILE A 523 -20.51 -4.45 -6.30
CA ILE A 523 -20.69 -3.61 -5.12
C ILE A 523 -19.50 -2.66 -5.06
N ASP A 524 -19.81 -1.38 -4.89
CA ASP A 524 -18.84 -0.31 -4.78
C ASP A 524 -17.90 -0.52 -3.57
N THR A 525 -16.70 0.07 -3.63
CA THR A 525 -15.71 -0.06 -2.56
C THR A 525 -16.21 0.53 -1.24
N VAL A 526 -16.94 1.64 -1.28
CA VAL A 526 -17.50 2.27 -0.07
C VAL A 526 -18.59 1.39 0.53
N GLU A 527 -19.58 0.99 -0.28
CA GLU A 527 -20.67 0.10 0.16
C GLU A 527 -20.13 -1.21 0.74
N ARG A 528 -19.08 -1.76 0.13
CA ARG A 528 -18.37 -2.93 0.65
C ARG A 528 -17.82 -2.71 2.06
N VAL A 529 -17.13 -1.60 2.32
CA VAL A 529 -16.62 -1.28 3.66
C VAL A 529 -17.76 -1.19 4.66
N GLU A 530 -18.89 -0.60 4.29
CA GLU A 530 -20.07 -0.51 5.15
C GLU A 530 -20.63 -1.90 5.49
N ILE A 531 -20.83 -2.76 4.49
CA ILE A 531 -21.31 -4.14 4.68
C ILE A 531 -20.41 -4.89 5.67
N LEU A 532 -19.09 -4.78 5.51
CA LEU A 532 -18.13 -5.45 6.39
C LEU A 532 -18.18 -4.91 7.82
N ARG A 533 -18.29 -3.60 8.00
CA ARG A 533 -18.45 -3.02 9.35
C ARG A 533 -19.78 -3.44 9.97
N ASP A 534 -20.87 -3.45 9.19
CA ASP A 534 -22.20 -3.81 9.68
C ASP A 534 -22.25 -5.28 10.14
N LEU A 535 -21.49 -6.17 9.48
CA LEU A 535 -21.26 -7.55 9.96
C LEU A 535 -20.57 -7.57 11.33
N ARG A 536 -19.50 -6.76 11.50
CA ARG A 536 -18.77 -6.65 12.77
C ARG A 536 -19.65 -6.12 13.90
N LEU A 537 -20.47 -5.11 13.60
CA LEU A 537 -21.42 -4.51 14.54
C LEU A 537 -22.59 -5.44 14.88
N GLY A 538 -22.77 -6.55 14.14
CA GLY A 538 -23.90 -7.46 14.34
C GLY A 538 -25.23 -6.93 13.83
N MET A 539 -25.19 -5.99 12.87
CA MET A 539 -26.38 -5.56 12.15
C MET A 539 -26.98 -6.73 11.34
N PHE A 540 -26.10 -7.61 10.86
CA PHE A 540 -26.44 -8.90 10.29
C PHE A 540 -25.39 -9.95 10.70
N ASP A 541 -25.72 -11.23 10.50
CA ASP A 541 -24.96 -12.35 11.07
C ASP A 541 -24.15 -13.14 10.03
N VAL A 542 -24.60 -13.11 8.76
CA VAL A 542 -24.06 -13.94 7.68
C VAL A 542 -23.68 -13.09 6.47
N LEU A 543 -22.47 -13.29 5.95
CA LEU A 543 -22.01 -12.68 4.70
C LEU A 543 -21.77 -13.76 3.64
N VAL A 544 -22.48 -13.68 2.51
CA VAL A 544 -22.32 -14.58 1.38
C VAL A 544 -21.51 -13.90 0.29
N GLY A 545 -20.40 -14.47 -0.16
CA GLY A 545 -19.64 -13.89 -1.26
C GLY A 545 -19.03 -14.91 -2.20
N ILE A 546 -18.45 -14.44 -3.30
CA ILE A 546 -17.77 -15.33 -4.25
C ILE A 546 -16.30 -15.44 -3.87
N ASN A 547 -15.64 -14.29 -3.76
CA ASN A 547 -14.22 -14.17 -3.48
C ASN A 547 -14.00 -13.23 -2.30
N LEU A 548 -14.28 -13.73 -1.10
CA LEU A 548 -14.03 -13.04 0.17
C LEU A 548 -12.52 -12.96 0.51
N LEU A 549 -11.64 -13.41 -0.40
CA LEU A 549 -10.19 -13.40 -0.21
C LEU A 549 -9.57 -12.04 -0.46
N ARG A 550 -10.16 -11.22 -1.34
CA ARG A 550 -9.51 -10.02 -1.90
C ARG A 550 -9.36 -8.86 -0.89
N GLU A 551 -10.09 -8.90 0.22
CA GLU A 551 -10.40 -7.68 1.00
C GLU A 551 -9.60 -7.53 2.30
N GLY A 552 -8.68 -8.44 2.63
CA GLY A 552 -7.98 -8.37 3.91
C GLY A 552 -8.93 -8.45 5.12
N LEU A 553 -10.07 -9.15 4.97
CA LEU A 553 -11.09 -9.30 6.01
C LEU A 553 -10.48 -9.79 7.32
N ASP A 554 -10.48 -8.89 8.30
CA ASP A 554 -10.06 -9.12 9.67
C ASP A 554 -11.27 -8.97 10.58
N ILE A 555 -12.01 -10.07 10.75
CA ILE A 555 -13.27 -10.12 11.49
C ILE A 555 -13.14 -11.21 12.56
N PRO A 556 -12.64 -10.89 13.77
CA PRO A 556 -12.53 -11.84 14.87
C PRO A 556 -13.87 -12.47 15.30
N GLU A 557 -14.97 -11.80 14.97
CA GLU A 557 -16.33 -12.24 15.28
C GLU A 557 -16.78 -13.45 14.43
N VAL A 558 -16.07 -13.78 13.34
CA VAL A 558 -16.36 -14.94 12.47
C VAL A 558 -15.82 -16.22 13.09
N SER A 559 -16.71 -17.14 13.44
CA SER A 559 -16.35 -18.47 13.94
C SER A 559 -16.57 -19.59 12.92
N LEU A 560 -17.36 -19.35 11.88
CA LEU A 560 -17.64 -20.34 10.83
C LEU A 560 -17.36 -19.79 9.44
N VAL A 561 -16.61 -20.56 8.65
CA VAL A 561 -16.47 -20.37 7.21
C VAL A 561 -17.05 -21.57 6.48
N ALA A 562 -18.08 -21.36 5.67
CA ALA A 562 -18.68 -22.37 4.82
C ALA A 562 -18.25 -22.19 3.36
N ILE A 563 -17.76 -23.26 2.74
CA ILE A 563 -17.34 -23.27 1.34
C ILE A 563 -18.29 -24.19 0.58
N LEU A 564 -19.25 -23.60 -0.14
CA LEU A 564 -20.19 -24.36 -0.97
C LEU A 564 -19.47 -24.88 -2.23
N ASP A 565 -19.88 -26.07 -2.69
CA ASP A 565 -19.34 -26.69 -3.89
C ASP A 565 -17.79 -26.73 -3.90
N ALA A 566 -17.20 -27.15 -2.79
CA ALA A 566 -15.76 -27.16 -2.57
C ALA A 566 -15.01 -28.10 -3.55
N ASP A 567 -15.71 -29.07 -4.14
CA ASP A 567 -15.17 -30.04 -5.10
C ASP A 567 -15.12 -29.56 -6.56
N LYS A 568 -15.60 -28.33 -6.82
CA LYS A 568 -15.57 -27.70 -8.15
C LYS A 568 -14.25 -26.98 -8.34
N GLU A 569 -13.25 -27.69 -8.85
CA GLU A 569 -11.93 -27.14 -9.12
C GLU A 569 -11.98 -25.90 -10.03
N GLY A 570 -11.02 -25.01 -9.82
CA GLY A 570 -10.93 -23.72 -10.49
C GLY A 570 -10.21 -22.72 -9.60
N PHE A 571 -10.16 -21.46 -10.02
CA PHE A 571 -9.47 -20.41 -9.27
C PHE A 571 -9.94 -20.33 -7.81
N LEU A 572 -11.25 -20.26 -7.58
CA LEU A 572 -11.88 -20.09 -6.26
C LEU A 572 -11.77 -21.32 -5.33
N ARG A 573 -11.39 -22.48 -5.86
CA ARG A 573 -11.25 -23.76 -5.13
C ARG A 573 -9.86 -24.37 -5.31
N SER A 574 -8.89 -23.55 -5.69
CA SER A 574 -7.48 -23.94 -5.68
C SER A 574 -7.01 -24.12 -4.24
N GLU A 575 -5.95 -24.92 -4.04
CA GLU A 575 -5.29 -25.11 -2.74
C GLU A 575 -5.07 -23.78 -2.00
N ARG A 576 -4.55 -22.76 -2.70
CA ARG A 576 -4.29 -21.43 -2.14
C ARG A 576 -5.58 -20.74 -1.69
N SER A 577 -6.60 -20.71 -2.55
CA SER A 577 -7.88 -20.07 -2.23
C SER A 577 -8.60 -20.76 -1.08
N LEU A 578 -8.52 -22.09 -0.98
CA LEU A 578 -9.06 -22.84 0.13
C LEU A 578 -8.33 -22.51 1.45
N ILE A 579 -7.00 -22.56 1.48
CA ILE A 579 -6.21 -22.22 2.68
C ILE A 579 -6.54 -20.81 3.17
N GLN A 580 -6.60 -19.82 2.27
CA GLN A 580 -6.92 -18.45 2.65
C GLN A 580 -8.37 -18.29 3.15
N THR A 581 -9.32 -18.99 2.54
CA THR A 581 -10.74 -18.94 2.92
C THR A 581 -10.91 -19.55 4.30
N ILE A 582 -10.33 -20.74 4.54
CA ILE A 582 -10.28 -21.41 5.84
C ILE A 582 -9.66 -20.48 6.90
N GLY A 583 -8.55 -19.82 6.56
CA GLY A 583 -7.85 -18.89 7.44
C GLY A 583 -8.69 -17.71 7.94
N ARG A 584 -9.83 -17.40 7.34
CA ARG A 584 -10.75 -16.35 7.83
C ARG A 584 -11.40 -16.70 9.18
N ALA A 585 -11.55 -17.98 9.51
CA ALA A 585 -12.03 -18.44 10.82
C ALA A 585 -10.91 -18.51 11.88
N ALA A 586 -9.64 -18.33 11.50
CA ALA A 586 -8.49 -18.55 12.40
C ALA A 586 -8.27 -17.44 13.44
N ARG A 587 -9.11 -16.39 13.44
CA ARG A 587 -9.07 -15.29 14.42
C ARG A 587 -10.04 -15.47 15.58
N ASN A 588 -10.83 -16.54 15.56
CA ASN A 588 -11.82 -16.87 16.58
C ASN A 588 -11.42 -18.16 17.32
N LEU A 589 -11.69 -18.21 18.63
CA LEU A 589 -11.40 -19.38 19.46
C LEU A 589 -12.17 -20.63 19.00
N ASN A 590 -13.40 -20.42 18.51
CA ASN A 590 -14.30 -21.45 18.02
C ASN A 590 -14.22 -21.61 16.50
N GLY A 591 -13.12 -21.14 15.88
CA GLY A 591 -12.92 -21.17 14.44
C GLY A 591 -13.13 -22.58 13.83
N HIS A 592 -14.07 -22.65 12.89
CA HIS A 592 -14.44 -23.87 12.17
C HIS A 592 -14.62 -23.57 10.68
N ALA A 593 -14.22 -24.50 9.81
CA ALA A 593 -14.44 -24.44 8.37
C ALA A 593 -15.16 -25.69 7.86
N ILE A 594 -16.22 -25.51 7.10
CA ILE A 594 -16.99 -26.59 6.48
C ILE A 594 -16.82 -26.51 4.96
N LEU A 595 -16.36 -27.61 4.36
CA LEU A 595 -16.22 -27.77 2.92
C LEU A 595 -17.33 -28.70 2.42
N TYR A 596 -18.32 -28.13 1.73
CA TYR A 596 -19.41 -28.94 1.16
C TYR A 596 -18.98 -29.53 -0.18
N ALA A 597 -18.84 -30.85 -0.24
CA ALA A 597 -18.28 -31.57 -1.38
C ALA A 597 -18.79 -33.02 -1.43
N ASP A 598 -19.00 -33.54 -2.64
CA ASP A 598 -19.32 -34.97 -2.83
C ASP A 598 -18.06 -35.83 -3.00
N ARG A 599 -16.91 -35.21 -3.31
CA ARG A 599 -15.59 -35.85 -3.43
C ARG A 599 -14.49 -34.95 -2.89
N ILE A 600 -13.44 -35.55 -2.33
CA ILE A 600 -12.23 -34.81 -1.95
C ILE A 600 -11.34 -34.67 -3.19
N THR A 601 -11.06 -33.43 -3.60
CA THR A 601 -10.12 -33.11 -4.69
C THR A 601 -8.69 -32.97 -4.16
N ASP A 602 -7.69 -33.03 -5.04
CA ASP A 602 -6.28 -32.82 -4.67
C ASP A 602 -6.05 -31.47 -3.99
N SER A 603 -6.73 -30.42 -4.48
CA SER A 603 -6.66 -29.07 -3.90
C SER A 603 -7.24 -29.04 -2.48
N MET A 604 -8.35 -29.74 -2.23
CA MET A 604 -8.93 -29.87 -0.89
C MET A 604 -8.00 -30.64 0.04
N GLN A 605 -7.46 -31.77 -0.42
CA GLN A 605 -6.57 -32.61 0.36
C GLN A 605 -5.35 -31.82 0.84
N ARG A 606 -4.63 -31.16 -0.08
CA ARG A 606 -3.45 -30.35 0.28
C ARG A 606 -3.80 -29.21 1.25
N ALA A 607 -4.93 -28.53 1.04
CA ALA A 607 -5.36 -27.46 1.94
C ALA A 607 -5.68 -27.97 3.36
N MET A 608 -6.36 -29.11 3.49
CA MET A 608 -6.68 -29.74 4.77
C MET A 608 -5.44 -30.26 5.51
N GLU A 609 -4.51 -30.88 4.78
CA GLU A 609 -3.24 -31.36 5.33
C GLU A 609 -2.40 -30.20 5.87
N GLU A 610 -2.26 -29.11 5.11
CA GLU A 610 -1.50 -27.93 5.56
C GLU A 610 -2.16 -27.24 6.77
N THR A 611 -3.49 -27.12 6.77
CA THR A 611 -4.23 -26.53 7.91
C THR A 611 -4.04 -27.38 9.17
N SER A 612 -4.09 -28.71 9.02
CA SER A 612 -3.92 -29.66 10.12
C SER A 612 -2.48 -29.69 10.65
N ARG A 613 -1.47 -29.61 9.77
CA ARG A 613 -0.04 -29.47 10.13
C ARG A 613 0.18 -28.21 10.97
N ARG A 614 -0.32 -27.05 10.49
CA ARG A 614 -0.21 -25.76 11.20
C ARG A 614 -0.88 -25.82 12.56
N ARG A 615 -2.11 -26.32 12.62
CA ARG A 615 -2.87 -26.47 13.87
C ARG A 615 -2.12 -27.33 14.88
N ALA A 616 -1.56 -28.46 14.47
CA ALA A 616 -0.79 -29.35 15.34
C ALA A 616 0.46 -28.64 15.92
N LYS A 617 1.24 -27.95 15.08
CA LYS A 617 2.40 -27.16 15.51
C LYS A 617 2.02 -26.06 16.51
N GLN A 618 0.93 -25.34 16.25
CA GLN A 618 0.44 -24.28 17.14
C GLN A 618 -0.06 -24.81 18.49
N LEU A 619 -0.79 -25.94 18.49
CA LEU A 619 -1.23 -26.60 19.73
C LEU A 619 -0.05 -27.08 20.56
N GLN A 620 0.94 -27.71 19.92
CA GLN A 620 2.14 -28.17 20.59
C GLN A 620 2.91 -26.99 21.21
N PHE A 621 3.12 -25.91 20.45
CA PHE A 621 3.74 -24.70 20.96
C PHE A 621 3.01 -24.12 22.18
N ASN A 622 1.67 -24.08 22.12
CA ASN A 622 0.87 -23.59 23.24
C ASN A 622 1.05 -24.46 24.50
N ILE A 623 1.10 -25.79 24.34
CA ILE A 623 1.33 -26.72 25.45
C ILE A 623 2.72 -26.51 26.04
N ASP A 624 3.75 -26.48 25.19
CA ASP A 624 5.16 -26.37 25.62
C ASP A 624 5.45 -25.05 26.34
N ASN A 625 4.73 -23.98 26.00
CA ASN A 625 4.92 -22.64 26.55
C ASN A 625 3.84 -22.23 27.56
N GLY A 626 2.90 -23.12 27.91
CA GLY A 626 1.81 -22.83 28.86
C GLY A 626 0.88 -21.69 28.42
N ILE A 627 0.63 -21.56 27.10
CA ILE A 627 -0.18 -20.49 26.51
C ILE A 627 -1.63 -20.95 26.38
N THR A 628 -2.53 -20.23 27.05
CA THR A 628 -3.98 -20.34 26.79
C THR A 628 -4.38 -19.38 25.67
N ALA A 629 -4.95 -19.91 24.60
CA ALA A 629 -5.42 -19.12 23.45
C ALA A 629 -6.43 -18.04 23.89
N ARG A 630 -6.28 -16.83 23.35
CA ARG A 630 -7.19 -15.71 23.63
C ARG A 630 -7.74 -15.14 22.33
N GLY A 631 -9.04 -14.82 22.32
CA GLY A 631 -9.67 -14.15 21.19
C GLY A 631 -9.07 -12.76 20.97
N VAL A 632 -9.03 -12.33 19.71
CA VAL A 632 -8.58 -10.97 19.37
C VAL A 632 -9.72 -10.00 19.67
N GLN A 633 -9.60 -9.21 20.73
CA GLN A 633 -10.47 -8.05 20.95
C GLN A 633 -9.90 -6.86 20.18
N LYS A 634 -10.26 -6.74 18.91
CA LYS A 634 -9.99 -5.53 18.13
C LYS A 634 -11.21 -4.65 18.26
N ALA A 635 -11.06 -3.45 18.81
CA ALA A 635 -12.15 -2.48 18.81
C ALA A 635 -12.73 -2.40 17.39
N VAL A 636 -14.05 -2.45 17.27
CA VAL A 636 -14.70 -1.92 16.07
C VAL A 636 -14.47 -0.43 16.16
N ARG A 637 -13.24 0.02 15.84
CA ARG A 637 -12.99 1.41 15.49
C ARG A 637 -14.05 1.69 14.45
N GLU A 638 -14.92 2.66 14.70
CA GLU A 638 -15.95 2.97 13.74
C GLU A 638 -15.16 3.28 12.46
N LEU A 639 -15.25 2.41 11.45
CA LEU A 639 -14.58 2.59 10.14
C LEU A 639 -15.22 3.76 9.35
N ILE A 640 -16.00 4.56 10.06
CA ILE A 640 -16.62 5.82 9.69
C ILE A 640 -16.26 6.90 10.73
N ASP A 641 -15.83 6.54 11.94
CA ASP A 641 -15.57 7.48 13.03
C ASP A 641 -14.38 7.00 13.92
N GLY A 642 -13.17 7.45 13.57
CA GLY A 642 -12.08 7.57 14.53
C GLY A 642 -11.17 6.36 14.70
N ILE A 643 -10.16 6.27 13.83
CA ILE A 643 -8.82 5.83 14.25
C ILE A 643 -8.16 7.03 14.97
N VAL A 644 -8.47 7.19 16.25
CA VAL A 644 -7.70 8.05 17.16
C VAL A 644 -7.40 7.26 18.42
N ALA A 645 -6.13 6.94 18.65
CA ALA A 645 -5.62 6.88 20.01
C ALA A 645 -5.30 8.32 20.43
N PRO A 646 -5.66 8.75 21.64
CA PRO A 646 -5.64 10.15 22.03
C PRO A 646 -4.20 10.63 22.21
N VAL A 647 -3.73 11.47 21.30
CA VAL A 647 -2.67 12.42 21.64
C VAL A 647 -3.36 13.54 22.41
N LYS A 648 -3.14 13.60 23.73
CA LYS A 648 -3.62 14.71 24.56
C LYS A 648 -3.06 16.02 24.04
N HIS A 649 -3.87 16.74 23.29
CA HIS A 649 -3.76 18.19 23.16
C HIS A 649 -5.09 18.77 23.63
N ASP A 650 -5.09 19.26 24.87
CA ASP A 650 -6.17 20.10 25.39
C ASP A 650 -6.25 21.37 24.52
N ALA A 651 -7.25 21.45 23.63
CA ALA A 651 -8.05 22.65 23.34
C ALA A 651 -8.91 22.47 22.07
N LEU A 652 -10.23 22.69 22.25
CA LEU A 652 -11.26 23.00 21.25
C LEU A 652 -11.75 21.86 20.33
N GLU A 653 -12.58 20.97 20.89
CA GLU A 653 -13.51 20.13 20.12
C GLU A 653 -14.66 20.99 19.53
N ALA A 654 -14.67 21.15 18.21
CA ALA A 654 -15.90 21.41 17.47
C ALA A 654 -16.35 20.09 16.83
N ALA A 655 -17.43 19.51 17.34
CA ALA A 655 -18.01 18.27 16.84
C ALA A 655 -18.52 18.44 15.40
N VAL A 656 -17.97 17.68 14.46
CA VAL A 656 -18.54 17.52 13.12
C VAL A 656 -19.65 16.44 13.21
N PRO A 657 -20.89 16.71 12.78
CA PRO A 657 -21.97 15.72 12.83
C PRO A 657 -21.70 14.49 11.95
N ALA A 658 -21.91 13.28 12.49
CA ALA A 658 -21.73 11.99 11.81
C ALA A 658 -22.60 11.78 10.56
N GLU A 659 -23.53 12.69 10.27
CA GLU A 659 -24.39 12.65 9.08
C GLU A 659 -23.64 12.98 7.78
N PHE A 660 -22.53 13.72 7.81
CA PHE A 660 -21.80 14.12 6.61
C PHE A 660 -20.91 13.03 6.00
N LEU A 661 -20.63 11.95 6.74
CA LEU A 661 -19.73 10.88 6.33
C LEU A 661 -20.42 9.75 5.55
N LYS A 662 -21.76 9.81 5.42
CA LYS A 662 -22.58 8.77 4.75
C LYS A 662 -22.98 9.11 3.31
N ASP A 663 -22.78 10.34 2.86
CA ASP A 663 -23.10 10.80 1.50
C ASP A 663 -21.87 11.50 0.92
N GLU A 664 -21.21 10.90 -0.08
CA GLU A 664 -20.04 11.48 -0.76
C GLU A 664 -20.31 12.89 -1.29
N LYS A 665 -21.53 13.16 -1.77
CA LYS A 665 -21.89 14.52 -2.21
C LYS A 665 -22.02 15.46 -1.04
N ALA A 666 -22.49 14.99 0.12
CA ALA A 666 -22.56 15.79 1.34
C ALA A 666 -21.16 16.02 1.94
N LEU A 667 -20.29 15.01 1.93
CA LEU A 667 -18.90 15.08 2.37
C LEU A 667 -18.08 16.02 1.49
N ALA A 668 -18.15 15.87 0.17
CA ALA A 668 -17.49 16.78 -0.76
C ALA A 668 -18.06 18.20 -0.65
N ARG A 669 -19.36 18.35 -0.39
CA ARG A 669 -19.98 19.66 -0.09
C ARG A 669 -19.48 20.22 1.23
N GLU A 670 -19.29 19.41 2.25
CA GLU A 670 -18.85 19.85 3.58
C GLU A 670 -17.35 20.14 3.61
N LEU A 671 -16.52 19.34 2.94
CA LEU A 671 -15.11 19.65 2.69
C LEU A 671 -14.99 20.96 1.93
N LYS A 672 -15.76 21.14 0.84
CA LYS A 672 -15.82 22.43 0.13
C LYS A 672 -16.39 23.56 0.98
N ARG A 673 -17.35 23.28 1.87
CA ARG A 673 -17.93 24.27 2.77
C ARG A 673 -16.90 24.72 3.79
N LEU A 674 -16.22 23.80 4.46
CA LEU A 674 -15.17 24.08 5.45
C LEU A 674 -13.96 24.74 4.80
N GLU A 675 -13.56 24.31 3.61
CA GLU A 675 -12.49 24.94 2.84
C GLU A 675 -12.87 26.36 2.40
N LYS A 676 -14.11 26.56 1.93
CA LYS A 676 -14.64 27.89 1.64
C LYS A 676 -14.75 28.75 2.90
N LEU A 677 -15.24 28.18 4.00
CA LEU A 677 -15.40 28.87 5.29
C LEU A 677 -14.02 29.29 5.85
N MET A 678 -13.03 28.41 5.74
CA MET A 678 -11.63 28.70 6.08
C MET A 678 -11.07 29.82 5.21
N MET A 679 -11.27 29.77 3.89
CA MET A 679 -10.85 30.82 2.95
C MET A 679 -11.56 32.16 3.23
N ASP A 680 -12.85 32.13 3.55
CA ASP A 680 -13.68 33.30 3.84
C ASP A 680 -13.25 33.95 5.17
N HIS A 681 -13.05 33.18 6.24
CA HIS A 681 -12.50 33.68 7.51
C HIS A 681 -11.09 34.25 7.34
N ALA A 682 -10.23 33.57 6.56
CA ALA A 682 -8.90 34.07 6.26
C ALA A 682 -8.93 35.41 5.49
N ARG A 683 -9.86 35.56 4.53
CA ARG A 683 -10.09 36.83 3.81
C ARG A 683 -10.61 37.93 4.71
N ASN A 684 -11.44 37.60 5.69
CA ASN A 684 -12.01 38.54 6.66
C ASN A 684 -11.08 38.86 7.84
N LEU A 685 -9.84 38.34 7.86
CA LEU A 685 -8.85 38.51 8.94
C LEU A 685 -9.29 37.88 10.28
N GLU A 686 -10.20 36.91 10.22
CA GLU A 686 -10.74 36.14 11.33
C GLU A 686 -9.87 34.89 11.58
N PHE A 687 -8.61 35.11 11.96
CA PHE A 687 -7.57 34.06 11.95
C PHE A 687 -7.83 32.90 12.93
N GLU A 688 -8.47 33.16 14.07
CA GLU A 688 -8.84 32.11 15.02
C GLU A 688 -9.94 31.20 14.45
N GLN A 689 -10.96 31.78 13.81
CA GLN A 689 -12.02 31.01 13.15
C GLN A 689 -11.48 30.28 11.91
N ALA A 690 -10.57 30.90 11.16
CA ALA A 690 -9.90 30.25 10.04
C ALA A 690 -9.08 29.04 10.51
N ALA A 691 -8.30 29.18 11.59
CA ALA A 691 -7.54 28.09 12.19
C ALA A 691 -8.45 26.96 12.68
N ALA A 692 -9.56 27.27 13.36
CA ALA A 692 -10.53 26.28 13.78
C ALA A 692 -11.17 25.55 12.58
N ALA A 693 -11.53 26.27 11.51
CA ALA A 693 -12.06 25.67 10.28
C ALA A 693 -11.03 24.79 9.56
N ARG A 694 -9.74 25.16 9.59
CA ARG A 694 -8.65 24.32 9.08
C ARG A 694 -8.43 23.09 9.93
N ASP A 695 -8.42 23.21 11.24
CA ASP A 695 -8.19 22.09 12.14
C ASP A 695 -9.36 21.09 11.99
N ALA A 696 -10.60 21.59 11.83
CA ALA A 696 -11.75 20.78 11.46
C ALA A 696 -11.64 20.16 10.04
N LEU A 697 -11.19 20.93 9.03
CA LEU A 697 -10.97 20.44 7.67
C LEU A 697 -9.87 19.38 7.61
N THR A 698 -8.80 19.56 8.37
CA THR A 698 -7.65 18.66 8.46
C THR A 698 -8.05 17.39 9.19
N ALA A 699 -8.78 17.51 10.30
CA ALA A 699 -9.38 16.39 10.99
C ALA A 699 -10.33 15.61 10.08
N LEU A 700 -11.17 16.30 9.29
CA LEU A 700 -12.09 15.67 8.34
C LEU A 700 -11.34 14.99 7.17
N LYS A 701 -10.36 15.66 6.54
CA LYS A 701 -9.52 15.09 5.47
C LYS A 701 -8.71 13.89 5.97
N GLN A 702 -8.15 13.95 7.17
CA GLN A 702 -7.47 12.82 7.79
C GLN A 702 -8.43 11.66 8.07
N ARG A 703 -9.64 11.94 8.57
CA ARG A 703 -10.68 10.91 8.80
C ARG A 703 -11.05 10.21 7.49
N VAL A 704 -11.29 10.96 6.42
CA VAL A 704 -11.63 10.42 5.10
C VAL A 704 -10.52 9.57 4.49
N LEU A 705 -9.25 9.97 4.65
CA LEU A 705 -8.09 9.21 4.18
C LEU A 705 -7.92 7.87 4.92
N LEU A 706 -8.29 7.85 6.21
CA LEU A 706 -8.23 6.66 7.07
C LEU A 706 -9.40 5.69 6.81
N ASP A 707 -10.54 6.20 6.34
CA ASP A 707 -11.75 5.41 6.04
C ASP A 707 -11.78 4.86 4.60
N GLY A 708 -10.79 5.20 3.76
CA GLY A 708 -10.64 4.64 2.41
C GLY A 708 -11.68 5.13 1.39
N ALA A 709 -12.35 6.25 1.66
CA ALA A 709 -13.36 6.86 0.79
C ALA A 709 -12.78 7.82 -0.28
N ILE A 710 -11.45 7.83 -0.47
CA ILE A 710 -10.79 8.49 -1.60
C ILE A 710 -9.64 7.63 -2.15
#